data_AF-A0AB34BW16-F1
#
_entry.id   AF-A0AB34BW16-F1
#
_cell.length_a   1.000
_cell.length_b   1.000
_cell.length_c   1.000
_cell.angle_alpha   90.00
_cell.angle_beta   90.00
_cell.angle_gamma   90.00
#
_symmetry.space_group_name_H-M   'P 1'
#
loop_
_entity.id
_entity.type
_entity.pdbx_description
1 polymer ?
#
loop_
_entity_poly.entity_id
_entity_poly.type
_entity_poly.pdbx_seq_one_letter_code
_entity_poly.pdbx_strand_id
1 'polypeptide(L)'
;MAETTSSKVEKWAYPLKAGASEVTDSMQYYKALAKAKDGYYPLGSNGLWHGGVHFDEDTGLVADKSEVRCIADGEVVAYRIDEKYPTSNYGSTPSVFSTGFVLVKHRLELPAPPAPAGSPPPAAGPSLTFFSLYMHLLDWEGYKASPALKRPAFWGKGSYQVKANAPDKSLGLRVRSGNSKQTPVLTVLPRGTTVTTKPAPATQKWLEIVSVTPEVATLPANTGWIFKGEMKHLSGDIYFVGEQANDVPPGQQKGAYVRSAVTHGLPLGFLPAGTQIKISDEPTANKYRKLLEIVTGESVPALTLGADGTLPGYVSLDSLEAKSEPKTPGTIVPLTPVHKIKAGELIGHVGKYQNYSDAAPKNLLHLEVFSCEDIKAFIDQTKEQAVRLPATEKTLVKILPDTPLITHVPGMNASNPPKANDASKKVGYGLLIPVSVLEALPAEKKIKAPVVMNGVTTYTQWWHLEGLLADAQGESIDGWFAEPNTTLYRHSPFEWENFTFIEETGSNVDLYADFLHAQENMTDEERKAYHPNIVTAGAGPTKQSLYTILDRNRDTKLPPEEIRNALSKPWFAQPVSQMIIKYESEWDYKAAKWDSLDELMGHSNSNPHKEWVEEKARIGKLKWLRELIEKGCIAGDEKVWHIHPVGLLGNFASGCPEKCKATVHELQTTVGKYVVSKKLFEFILEIEAYREHPYALSDNNSGVTIGYGYDLGQQTATSVDNDLEGLYTADEITSLKGALGKKGQDARDYVHNVSSISISKDNALKLALIMKKRYAQQVVDVYPQAINLHPDCQGALLSLVINRGNALSGTTPAKAEKRLEMKQIKEDFDAGKPELIPSRFRSMKRLWENNSSTSGLVTRREKEAVFFEEALKCNCWK
;
A
#
# COMPACT_ATOMS: atom_id res chain seq x y z
N MET A 1 32.94 2.78 4.49
CA MET A 1 31.70 3.14 3.76
C MET A 1 30.82 3.89 4.75
N ALA A 2 30.35 5.09 4.43
CA ALA A 2 29.42 5.79 5.32
C ALA A 2 28.11 4.99 5.34
N GLU A 3 27.77 4.37 6.47
CA GLU A 3 26.45 3.80 6.69
C GLU A 3 25.43 4.91 6.46
N THR A 4 24.72 4.87 5.34
CA THR A 4 23.43 5.55 5.23
C THR A 4 22.57 4.97 6.35
N THR A 5 22.29 5.79 7.36
CA THR A 5 21.46 5.39 8.51
C THR A 5 20.13 4.84 8.00
N SER A 6 19.92 3.52 8.16
CA SER A 6 18.66 2.85 7.82
C SER A 6 17.49 3.64 8.40
N SER A 7 16.43 3.85 7.64
CA SER A 7 15.26 4.57 8.15
C SER A 7 14.65 3.83 9.34
N LYS A 8 14.38 4.56 10.43
CA LYS A 8 13.69 4.01 11.60
C LYS A 8 12.27 3.56 11.23
N VAL A 9 11.76 2.57 11.94
CA VAL A 9 10.38 2.13 11.84
C VAL A 9 9.46 3.22 12.42
N GLU A 10 8.57 3.77 11.60
CA GLU A 10 7.54 4.71 12.05
C GLU A 10 6.13 4.13 11.93
N LYS A 11 5.94 3.20 10.98
CA LYS A 11 4.65 2.58 10.70
C LYS A 11 4.75 1.08 10.67
N TRP A 12 3.62 0.45 10.99
CA TRP A 12 3.41 -0.98 10.97
C TRP A 12 2.15 -1.30 10.16
N ALA A 13 2.11 -2.47 9.55
CA ALA A 13 0.97 -2.96 8.79
C ALA A 13 0.90 -4.49 8.85
N TYR A 14 -0.30 -5.03 8.74
CA TYR A 14 -0.48 -6.47 8.58
C TYR A 14 -0.17 -6.90 7.14
N PRO A 15 0.55 -8.03 6.95
CA PRO A 15 1.09 -8.43 5.65
C PRO A 15 0.01 -8.80 4.62
N LEU A 16 -1.16 -9.24 5.11
CA LEU A 16 -2.33 -9.64 4.32
C LEU A 16 -3.57 -8.86 4.76
N LYS A 17 -4.51 -8.69 3.84
CA LYS A 17 -5.82 -8.08 4.11
C LYS A 17 -6.85 -9.15 4.48
N ALA A 18 -7.87 -8.76 5.24
CA ALA A 18 -9.08 -9.57 5.41
C ALA A 18 -10.10 -9.14 4.34
N GLY A 19 -10.16 -9.88 3.23
CA GLY A 19 -10.89 -9.45 2.04
C GLY A 19 -10.30 -8.15 1.46
N ALA A 20 -11.13 -7.11 1.32
CA ALA A 20 -10.68 -5.80 0.83
C ALA A 20 -10.17 -4.87 1.96
N SER A 21 -10.37 -5.24 3.22
CA SER A 21 -10.16 -4.37 4.38
C SER A 21 -8.78 -4.53 5.01
N GLU A 22 -8.24 -3.43 5.54
CA GLU A 22 -7.08 -3.48 6.42
C GLU A 22 -7.43 -4.23 7.71
N VAL A 23 -6.51 -5.06 8.18
CA VAL A 23 -6.62 -5.66 9.50
C VAL A 23 -6.01 -4.70 10.52
N THR A 24 -6.72 -4.48 11.62
CA THR A 24 -6.29 -3.58 12.69
C THR A 24 -6.27 -4.26 14.07
N ASP A 25 -6.54 -5.57 14.10
CA ASP A 25 -6.63 -6.37 15.33
C ASP A 25 -5.87 -7.69 15.13
N SER A 26 -4.84 -7.89 15.95
CA SER A 26 -4.01 -9.12 15.93
C SER A 26 -4.83 -10.38 16.22
N MET A 27 -5.96 -10.26 16.92
CA MET A 27 -6.82 -11.40 17.24
C MET A 27 -7.45 -12.02 15.99
N GLN A 28 -7.63 -11.23 14.91
CA GLN A 28 -8.06 -11.79 13.62
C GLN A 28 -6.99 -12.71 13.03
N TYR A 29 -5.71 -12.35 13.18
CA TYR A 29 -4.59 -13.17 12.73
C TYR A 29 -4.40 -14.42 13.59
N TYR A 30 -4.53 -14.35 14.91
CA TYR A 30 -4.48 -15.56 15.74
C TYR A 30 -5.60 -16.55 15.37
N LYS A 31 -6.84 -16.06 15.19
CA LYS A 31 -7.97 -16.88 14.73
C LYS A 31 -7.73 -17.50 13.34
N ALA A 32 -7.07 -16.76 12.45
CA ALA A 32 -6.71 -17.26 11.12
C ALA A 32 -5.60 -18.32 11.21
N LEU A 33 -4.52 -18.06 11.95
CA LEU A 33 -3.39 -18.97 12.12
C LEU A 33 -3.77 -20.27 12.83
N ALA A 34 -4.74 -20.25 13.74
CA ALA A 34 -5.26 -21.47 14.36
C ALA A 34 -5.86 -22.48 13.35
N LYS A 35 -6.20 -22.03 12.13
CA LYS A 35 -6.72 -22.85 11.04
C LYS A 35 -5.67 -23.26 10.02
N ALA A 36 -4.46 -22.69 10.09
CA ALA A 36 -3.37 -23.07 9.19
C ALA A 36 -3.06 -24.56 9.35
N LYS A 37 -2.63 -25.21 8.27
CA LYS A 37 -2.27 -26.64 8.19
C LYS A 37 -0.77 -26.88 8.18
N ASP A 38 0.03 -25.94 7.67
CA ASP A 38 1.43 -26.22 7.34
C ASP A 38 2.48 -25.82 8.41
N GLY A 39 2.07 -25.57 9.66
CA GLY A 39 2.98 -25.35 10.78
C GLY A 39 2.81 -24.00 11.47
N TYR A 40 3.23 -23.95 12.73
CA TYR A 40 3.05 -22.81 13.63
C TYR A 40 4.39 -22.37 14.21
N TYR A 41 4.47 -21.14 14.69
CA TYR A 41 5.58 -20.78 15.56
C TYR A 41 5.34 -21.37 16.97
N PRO A 42 6.32 -22.01 17.63
CA PRO A 42 7.68 -22.30 17.15
C PRO A 42 7.87 -23.75 16.61
N LEU A 43 6.79 -24.48 16.36
CA LEU A 43 6.80 -25.88 15.92
C LEU A 43 6.04 -26.08 14.58
N GLY A 44 6.74 -26.61 13.59
CA GLY A 44 6.17 -26.99 12.31
C GLY A 44 5.14 -28.13 12.41
N SER A 45 4.41 -28.39 11.34
CA SER A 45 3.42 -29.48 11.29
C SER A 45 4.04 -30.88 11.46
N ASN A 46 5.35 -30.98 11.30
CA ASN A 46 6.17 -32.18 11.54
C ASN A 46 6.80 -32.22 12.95
N GLY A 47 6.43 -31.29 13.85
CA GLY A 47 6.95 -31.19 15.21
C GLY A 47 8.40 -30.67 15.33
N LEU A 48 9.04 -30.32 14.21
CA LEU A 48 10.37 -29.72 14.22
C LEU A 48 10.30 -28.22 14.48
N TRP A 49 11.44 -27.64 14.83
CA TRP A 49 11.62 -26.19 14.93
C TRP A 49 11.07 -25.45 13.70
N HIS A 50 10.29 -24.39 13.93
CA HIS A 50 9.80 -23.50 12.88
C HIS A 50 9.89 -22.02 13.31
N GLY A 51 10.69 -21.24 12.61
CA GLY A 51 10.99 -19.84 12.97
C GLY A 51 9.90 -18.84 12.59
N GLY A 52 9.00 -19.23 11.68
CA GLY A 52 7.95 -18.37 11.13
C GLY A 52 6.53 -18.90 11.32
N VAL A 53 5.61 -18.34 10.54
CA VAL A 53 4.21 -18.78 10.47
C VAL A 53 3.77 -18.96 9.03
N HIS A 54 2.84 -19.88 8.81
CA HIS A 54 2.22 -20.13 7.51
C HIS A 54 0.81 -19.55 7.41
N PHE A 55 0.55 -18.86 6.30
CA PHE A 55 -0.79 -18.49 5.86
C PHE A 55 -1.15 -19.28 4.61
N ASP A 56 -2.02 -20.28 4.77
CA ASP A 56 -2.62 -21.08 3.71
C ASP A 56 -4.11 -20.74 3.54
N GLU A 57 -4.76 -21.37 2.57
CA GLU A 57 -6.16 -21.09 2.19
C GLU A 57 -7.15 -21.25 3.36
N ASP A 58 -6.88 -22.13 4.34
CA ASP A 58 -7.77 -22.35 5.49
C ASP A 58 -7.70 -21.22 6.52
N THR A 59 -6.62 -20.42 6.49
CA THR A 59 -6.56 -19.17 7.27
C THR A 59 -7.60 -18.14 6.81
N GLY A 60 -8.08 -18.24 5.57
CA GLY A 60 -9.01 -17.28 4.96
C GLY A 60 -8.39 -15.91 4.64
N LEU A 61 -7.07 -15.75 4.83
CA LEU A 61 -6.33 -14.51 4.53
C LEU A 61 -5.58 -14.56 3.19
N VAL A 62 -5.36 -15.76 2.63
CA VAL A 62 -4.71 -15.94 1.34
C VAL A 62 -5.66 -16.56 0.32
N ALA A 63 -5.52 -16.10 -0.91
CA ALA A 63 -6.14 -16.63 -2.11
C ALA A 63 -5.09 -16.60 -3.24
N ASP A 64 -5.46 -17.10 -4.42
CA ASP A 64 -4.56 -17.08 -5.58
C ASP A 64 -4.07 -15.66 -5.86
N LYS A 65 -2.75 -15.48 -5.83
CA LYS A 65 -2.06 -14.21 -6.10
C LYS A 65 -2.50 -13.07 -5.16
N SER A 66 -2.87 -13.36 -3.91
CA SER A 66 -3.08 -12.32 -2.89
C SER A 66 -1.86 -11.39 -2.77
N GLU A 67 -2.09 -10.09 -2.62
CA GLU A 67 -1.01 -9.11 -2.37
C GLU A 67 -0.38 -9.37 -1.00
N VAL A 68 0.94 -9.50 -0.96
CA VAL A 68 1.77 -9.59 0.26
C VAL A 68 2.43 -8.24 0.49
N ARG A 69 2.40 -7.74 1.73
CA ARG A 69 2.81 -6.37 2.05
C ARG A 69 3.82 -6.30 3.19
N CYS A 70 4.62 -5.23 3.17
CA CYS A 70 5.67 -5.00 4.15
C CYS A 70 5.07 -4.73 5.53
N ILE A 71 5.60 -5.36 6.58
CA ILE A 71 5.01 -5.30 7.93
C ILE A 71 5.39 -4.04 8.69
N ALA A 72 6.49 -3.40 8.31
CA ALA A 72 7.04 -2.21 8.93
C ALA A 72 7.83 -1.39 7.90
N ASP A 73 8.04 -0.11 8.17
CA ASP A 73 8.98 0.68 7.37
C ASP A 73 10.38 0.04 7.41
N GLY A 74 11.10 0.03 6.30
CA GLY A 74 12.40 -0.63 6.24
C GLY A 74 13.08 -0.48 4.89
N GLU A 75 14.02 -1.38 4.64
CA GLU A 75 14.86 -1.41 3.46
C GLU A 75 14.90 -2.84 2.91
N VAL A 76 14.44 -3.05 1.68
CA VAL A 76 14.61 -4.33 0.99
C VAL A 76 16.10 -4.50 0.71
N VAL A 77 16.69 -5.55 1.29
CA VAL A 77 18.13 -5.83 1.21
C VAL A 77 18.45 -6.93 0.21
N ALA A 78 17.53 -7.88 0.02
CA ALA A 78 17.69 -8.96 -0.94
C ALA A 78 16.33 -9.54 -1.35
N TYR A 79 16.28 -10.14 -2.54
CA TYR A 79 15.15 -10.94 -2.97
C TYR A 79 15.57 -12.06 -3.92
N ARG A 80 14.71 -13.06 -4.10
CA ARG A 80 14.73 -14.04 -5.18
C ARG A 80 13.31 -14.15 -5.73
N ILE A 81 13.14 -14.09 -7.05
CA ILE A 81 11.87 -14.41 -7.73
C ILE A 81 12.19 -15.52 -8.69
N ASP A 82 11.52 -16.67 -8.58
CA ASP A 82 11.72 -17.79 -9.49
C ASP A 82 11.38 -17.36 -10.93
N GLU A 83 12.15 -17.79 -11.94
CA GLU A 83 11.73 -17.61 -13.35
C GLU A 83 10.42 -18.39 -13.57
N LYS A 84 10.44 -19.63 -13.09
CA LYS A 84 9.36 -20.59 -13.03
C LYS A 84 9.54 -21.41 -11.77
N TYR A 85 8.45 -21.79 -11.09
CA TYR A 85 8.55 -22.64 -9.91
C TYR A 85 9.38 -23.91 -10.18
N PRO A 86 10.37 -24.23 -9.33
CA PRO A 86 10.97 -25.55 -9.33
C PRO A 86 9.95 -26.63 -8.95
N THR A 87 10.32 -27.87 -9.24
CA THR A 87 9.49 -29.05 -8.94
C THR A 87 10.26 -30.07 -8.12
N SER A 88 9.50 -30.84 -7.34
CA SER A 88 9.93 -32.04 -6.64
C SER A 88 9.23 -33.27 -7.22
N ASN A 89 9.93 -34.40 -7.27
CA ASN A 89 9.40 -35.66 -7.80
C ASN A 89 9.03 -36.66 -6.70
N TYR A 90 7.90 -36.43 -6.02
CA TYR A 90 7.37 -37.38 -5.02
C TYR A 90 6.61 -38.57 -5.62
N GLY A 91 6.25 -38.51 -6.91
CA GLY A 91 5.45 -39.54 -7.57
C GLY A 91 5.44 -39.39 -9.08
N SER A 92 4.30 -39.73 -9.72
CA SER A 92 4.15 -39.65 -11.18
C SER A 92 4.03 -38.22 -11.72
N THR A 93 3.64 -37.27 -10.87
CA THR A 93 3.40 -35.87 -11.26
C THR A 93 4.35 -34.96 -10.47
N PRO A 94 5.09 -34.05 -11.14
CA PRO A 94 5.96 -33.10 -10.44
C PRO A 94 5.17 -32.13 -9.55
N SER A 95 5.61 -31.97 -8.31
CA SER A 95 5.01 -31.07 -7.31
C SER A 95 5.73 -29.73 -7.33
N VAL A 96 5.03 -28.63 -7.63
CA VAL A 96 5.63 -27.29 -7.70
C VAL A 96 5.81 -26.67 -6.32
N PHE A 97 6.90 -25.93 -6.13
CA PHE A 97 7.10 -25.13 -4.92
C PHE A 97 7.88 -23.86 -5.23
N SER A 98 7.54 -22.78 -4.52
CA SER A 98 8.27 -21.51 -4.64
C SER A 98 9.50 -21.48 -3.73
N THR A 99 10.64 -21.08 -4.32
CA THR A 99 11.83 -20.63 -3.58
C THR A 99 11.94 -19.10 -3.51
N GLY A 100 11.04 -18.39 -4.19
CA GLY A 100 10.96 -16.93 -4.17
C GLY A 100 10.81 -16.36 -2.77
N PHE A 101 11.58 -15.31 -2.47
CA PHE A 101 11.58 -14.61 -1.21
C PHE A 101 11.93 -13.14 -1.32
N VAL A 102 11.56 -12.36 -0.30
CA VAL A 102 12.00 -10.97 -0.10
C VAL A 102 12.45 -10.82 1.34
N LEU A 103 13.60 -10.19 1.55
CA LEU A 103 14.16 -9.89 2.86
C LEU A 103 14.21 -8.38 3.08
N VAL A 104 13.59 -7.91 4.16
CA VAL A 104 13.53 -6.50 4.53
C VAL A 104 14.25 -6.30 5.85
N LYS A 105 15.19 -5.35 5.88
CA LYS A 105 15.87 -4.88 7.10
C LYS A 105 15.08 -3.72 7.71
N HIS A 106 14.88 -3.77 9.01
CA HIS A 106 14.18 -2.77 9.79
C HIS A 106 15.08 -2.25 10.91
N ARG A 107 14.86 -1.00 11.32
CA ARG A 107 15.49 -0.41 12.50
C ARG A 107 14.41 0.04 13.47
N LEU A 108 14.19 -0.74 14.52
CA LEU A 108 13.32 -0.36 15.62
C LEU A 108 14.08 0.57 16.55
N GLU A 109 13.54 1.74 16.89
CA GLU A 109 14.21 2.71 17.76
C GLU A 109 13.23 3.21 18.82
N LEU A 110 13.68 3.28 20.07
CA LEU A 110 12.90 3.86 21.15
C LEU A 110 12.60 5.34 20.86
N PRO A 111 11.33 5.79 20.89
CA PRO A 111 10.99 7.19 20.71
C PRO A 111 11.69 8.07 21.75
N ALA A 112 12.28 9.18 21.28
CA ALA A 112 12.82 10.18 22.18
C ALA A 112 11.68 10.92 22.91
N PRO A 113 11.86 11.28 24.19
CA PRO A 113 10.93 12.16 24.89
C PRO A 113 10.80 13.50 24.15
N PRO A 114 9.63 14.18 24.23
CA PRO A 114 9.45 15.50 23.65
C PRO A 114 10.53 16.47 24.17
N ALA A 115 11.30 17.08 23.28
CA ALA A 115 12.29 18.08 23.66
C ALA A 115 11.59 19.37 24.13
N PRO A 116 12.07 20.02 25.21
CA PRO A 116 11.58 21.36 25.57
C PRO A 116 11.73 22.33 24.40
N ALA A 117 10.78 23.23 24.22
CA ALA A 117 10.80 24.20 23.12
C ALA A 117 12.12 24.99 23.11
N GLY A 118 12.85 24.95 21.99
CA GLY A 118 14.14 25.63 21.81
C GLY A 118 15.39 24.77 22.08
N SER A 119 15.23 23.50 22.45
CA SER A 119 16.35 22.57 22.67
C SER A 119 16.86 21.96 21.35
N PRO A 120 18.15 21.53 21.28
CA PRO A 120 18.62 20.70 20.17
C PRO A 120 17.83 19.38 20.07
N PRO A 121 17.77 18.75 18.88
CA PRO A 121 17.09 17.47 18.69
C PRO A 121 17.62 16.45 19.72
N PRO A 122 16.73 15.66 20.35
CA PRO A 122 17.16 14.63 21.28
C PRO A 122 18.08 13.62 20.56
N ALA A 123 19.07 13.11 21.30
CA ALA A 123 19.93 12.05 20.79
C ALA A 123 19.09 10.81 20.40
N ALA A 124 19.57 10.05 19.41
CA ALA A 124 18.91 8.81 19.00
C ALA A 124 18.82 7.85 20.19
N GLY A 125 17.64 7.24 20.37
CA GLY A 125 17.42 6.23 21.40
C GLY A 125 18.14 4.93 21.09
N PRO A 126 18.16 3.97 22.03
CA PRO A 126 18.56 2.60 21.73
C PRO A 126 17.77 2.07 20.52
N SER A 127 18.45 1.31 19.66
CA SER A 127 17.85 0.73 18.46
C SER A 127 18.17 -0.76 18.31
N LEU A 128 17.27 -1.49 17.67
CA LEU A 128 17.40 -2.89 17.29
C LEU A 128 17.23 -3.04 15.78
N THR A 129 18.18 -3.70 15.13
CA THR A 129 18.00 -4.19 13.77
C THR A 129 17.23 -5.51 13.81
N PHE A 130 16.16 -5.61 13.04
CA PHE A 130 15.48 -6.89 12.80
C PHE A 130 15.14 -7.03 11.32
N PHE A 131 14.83 -8.25 10.90
CA PHE A 131 14.51 -8.59 9.53
C PHE A 131 13.12 -9.21 9.46
N SER A 132 12.39 -8.92 8.40
CA SER A 132 11.22 -9.69 8.00
C SER A 132 11.50 -10.43 6.69
N LEU A 133 11.16 -11.71 6.68
CA LEU A 133 11.34 -12.62 5.56
C LEU A 133 9.96 -13.05 5.04
N TYR A 134 9.72 -12.82 3.76
CA TYR A 134 8.52 -13.24 3.05
C TYR A 134 8.90 -14.30 2.04
N MET A 135 8.38 -15.51 2.20
CA MET A 135 8.74 -16.69 1.41
C MET A 135 7.50 -17.25 0.69
N HIS A 136 7.77 -18.08 -0.33
CA HIS A 136 6.76 -18.71 -1.19
C HIS A 136 6.01 -17.71 -2.08
N LEU A 137 6.74 -16.76 -2.68
CA LEU A 137 6.18 -15.70 -3.53
C LEU A 137 5.97 -16.15 -5.00
N LEU A 138 5.06 -15.46 -5.69
CA LEU A 138 4.73 -15.71 -7.10
C LEU A 138 5.96 -15.65 -8.02
N ASP A 139 6.08 -16.62 -8.95
CA ASP A 139 7.14 -16.69 -9.95
C ASP A 139 6.94 -15.70 -11.11
N TRP A 140 7.99 -15.48 -11.90
CA TRP A 140 7.98 -14.54 -13.01
C TRP A 140 7.03 -14.98 -14.14
N GLU A 141 6.93 -16.28 -14.43
CA GLU A 141 5.90 -16.83 -15.32
C GLU A 141 4.48 -16.43 -14.89
N GLY A 142 4.17 -16.48 -13.59
CA GLY A 142 2.90 -16.02 -13.04
C GLY A 142 2.61 -14.54 -13.30
N TYR A 143 3.60 -13.65 -13.15
CA TYR A 143 3.45 -12.23 -13.47
C TYR A 143 3.31 -11.98 -14.98
N LYS A 144 4.05 -12.72 -15.82
CA LYS A 144 3.92 -12.64 -17.29
C LYS A 144 2.52 -13.05 -17.74
N ALA A 145 1.97 -14.10 -17.14
CA ALA A 145 0.61 -14.58 -17.39
C ALA A 145 -0.49 -13.66 -16.82
N SER A 146 -0.15 -12.72 -15.94
CA SER A 146 -1.10 -11.80 -15.30
C SER A 146 -0.57 -10.37 -15.30
N PRO A 147 -0.48 -9.70 -16.47
CA PRO A 147 0.21 -8.41 -16.64
C PRO A 147 -0.46 -7.25 -15.90
N ALA A 148 -1.70 -7.42 -15.44
CA ALA A 148 -2.43 -6.43 -14.62
C ALA A 148 -2.02 -6.45 -13.14
N LEU A 149 -1.31 -7.48 -12.67
CA LEU A 149 -0.81 -7.52 -11.29
C LEU A 149 0.15 -6.37 -11.05
N LYS A 150 0.05 -5.77 -9.86
CA LYS A 150 1.04 -4.80 -9.41
C LYS A 150 2.37 -5.52 -9.23
N ARG A 151 3.46 -4.84 -9.58
CA ARG A 151 4.80 -5.38 -9.46
C ARG A 151 5.56 -4.64 -8.34
N PRO A 152 6.35 -5.33 -7.52
CA PRO A 152 7.12 -4.68 -6.46
C PRO A 152 8.04 -3.58 -7.00
N ALA A 153 8.09 -2.44 -6.31
CA ALA A 153 8.82 -1.26 -6.78
C ALA A 153 10.36 -1.41 -6.69
N PHE A 154 10.84 -2.34 -5.85
CA PHE A 154 12.27 -2.65 -5.69
C PHE A 154 12.83 -3.54 -6.80
N TRP A 155 11.98 -4.04 -7.69
CA TRP A 155 12.42 -4.66 -8.92
C TRP A 155 13.01 -3.60 -9.87
N GLY A 156 13.99 -3.99 -10.69
CA GLY A 156 14.66 -3.07 -11.60
C GLY A 156 13.72 -2.51 -12.67
N LYS A 157 14.17 -1.52 -13.44
CA LYS A 157 13.43 -1.09 -14.65
C LYS A 157 13.60 -2.17 -15.73
N GLY A 158 12.49 -2.67 -16.26
CA GLY A 158 12.48 -3.64 -17.37
C GLY A 158 11.69 -3.12 -18.56
N SER A 159 10.40 -3.45 -18.62
CA SER A 159 9.47 -2.97 -19.65
C SER A 159 8.81 -1.64 -19.31
N TYR A 160 8.13 -1.06 -20.30
CA TYR A 160 7.33 0.15 -20.20
C TYR A 160 5.92 -0.12 -20.71
N GLN A 161 4.92 0.50 -20.09
CA GLN A 161 3.54 0.48 -20.57
C GLN A 161 3.15 1.86 -21.10
N VAL A 162 2.41 1.92 -22.21
CA VAL A 162 1.81 3.16 -22.70
C VAL A 162 0.72 3.61 -21.72
N LYS A 163 0.85 4.83 -21.20
CA LYS A 163 -0.05 5.38 -20.18
C LYS A 163 -1.49 5.47 -20.67
N ALA A 164 -2.45 5.23 -19.77
CA ALA A 164 -3.87 5.46 -20.03
C ALA A 164 -4.19 6.91 -20.43
N ASN A 165 -3.42 7.87 -19.91
CA ASN A 165 -3.55 9.30 -20.20
C ASN A 165 -2.48 9.81 -21.19
N ALA A 166 -1.87 8.92 -21.98
CA ALA A 166 -0.89 9.31 -22.99
C ALA A 166 -1.49 10.38 -23.94
N PRO A 167 -0.69 11.38 -24.34
CA PRO A 167 -1.20 12.61 -24.97
C PRO A 167 -1.68 12.41 -26.40
N ASP A 168 -1.18 11.39 -27.11
CA ASP A 168 -1.48 11.19 -28.51
C ASP A 168 -2.86 10.52 -28.68
N LYS A 169 -3.56 10.93 -29.74
CA LYS A 169 -4.81 10.32 -30.19
C LYS A 169 -4.56 9.58 -31.51
N SER A 170 -5.18 8.42 -31.68
CA SER A 170 -5.17 7.71 -32.96
C SER A 170 -5.89 8.57 -34.00
N LEU A 171 -5.17 8.94 -35.06
CA LEU A 171 -5.65 9.76 -36.18
C LEU A 171 -5.28 9.10 -37.50
N GLY A 172 -5.95 9.52 -38.57
CA GLY A 172 -5.74 8.94 -39.88
C GLY A 172 -6.33 9.74 -41.02
N LEU A 173 -6.50 9.08 -42.15
CA LEU A 173 -7.02 9.63 -43.40
C LEU A 173 -8.27 8.87 -43.85
N ARG A 174 -9.38 9.57 -44.05
CA ARG A 174 -10.62 8.97 -44.58
C ARG A 174 -10.43 8.49 -46.01
N VAL A 175 -10.78 7.23 -46.22
CA VAL A 175 -10.99 6.64 -47.55
C VAL A 175 -12.47 6.73 -47.87
N ARG A 176 -12.81 7.18 -49.08
CA ARG A 176 -14.19 7.38 -49.50
C ARG A 176 -14.56 6.53 -50.70
N SER A 177 -15.86 6.30 -50.90
CA SER A 177 -16.37 5.51 -52.03
C SER A 177 -16.27 6.24 -53.38
N GLY A 178 -16.02 7.56 -53.38
CA GLY A 178 -15.83 8.34 -54.61
C GLY A 178 -14.92 9.56 -54.43
N ASN A 179 -14.68 10.27 -55.54
CA ASN A 179 -13.70 11.36 -55.66
C ASN A 179 -14.16 12.71 -55.09
N SER A 180 -14.97 12.72 -54.04
CA SER A 180 -15.53 13.95 -53.43
C SER A 180 -15.71 13.82 -51.92
N LYS A 181 -15.60 14.96 -51.20
CA LYS A 181 -15.83 15.05 -49.75
C LYS A 181 -17.25 14.64 -49.33
N GLN A 182 -18.20 14.65 -50.27
CA GLN A 182 -19.61 14.31 -50.01
C GLN A 182 -19.89 12.81 -50.08
N THR A 183 -18.97 12.01 -50.63
CA THR A 183 -19.18 10.56 -50.78
C THR A 183 -18.96 9.82 -49.46
N PRO A 184 -19.67 8.70 -49.21
CA PRO A 184 -19.53 7.91 -47.99
C PRO A 184 -18.08 7.56 -47.62
N VAL A 185 -17.76 7.62 -46.33
CA VAL A 185 -16.47 7.16 -45.79
C VAL A 185 -16.52 5.63 -45.70
N LEU A 186 -15.55 4.96 -46.30
CA LEU A 186 -15.38 3.51 -46.25
C LEU A 186 -14.61 3.10 -44.99
N THR A 187 -13.49 3.77 -44.72
CA THR A 187 -12.62 3.51 -43.56
C THR A 187 -11.73 4.72 -43.27
N VAL A 188 -10.94 4.66 -42.21
CA VAL A 188 -9.89 5.64 -41.89
C VAL A 188 -8.55 4.92 -41.84
N LEU A 189 -7.65 5.23 -42.77
CA LEU A 189 -6.30 4.68 -42.79
C LEU A 189 -5.48 5.30 -41.65
N PRO A 190 -4.88 4.50 -40.76
CA PRO A 190 -4.09 5.04 -39.66
C PRO A 190 -2.83 5.75 -40.18
N ARG A 191 -2.35 6.75 -39.43
CA ARG A 191 -1.02 7.33 -39.67
C ARG A 191 0.06 6.26 -39.62
N GLY A 192 1.04 6.36 -40.52
CA GLY A 192 2.04 5.30 -40.73
C GLY A 192 1.77 4.43 -41.95
N THR A 193 0.57 4.54 -42.54
CA THR A 193 0.21 3.81 -43.77
C THR A 193 0.86 4.46 -44.99
N THR A 194 1.47 3.64 -45.83
CA THR A 194 1.91 4.02 -47.18
C THR A 194 0.82 3.63 -48.18
N VAL A 195 0.50 4.51 -49.13
CA VAL A 195 -0.56 4.30 -50.10
C VAL A 195 0.01 4.42 -51.51
N THR A 196 -0.22 3.39 -52.31
CA THR A 196 0.04 3.41 -53.76
C THR A 196 -1.25 3.77 -54.46
N THR A 197 -1.20 4.74 -55.37
CA THR A 197 -2.37 5.24 -56.10
C THR A 197 -2.25 4.95 -57.60
N LYS A 198 -3.36 5.08 -58.33
CA LYS A 198 -3.29 5.09 -59.80
C LYS A 198 -2.60 6.37 -60.29
N PRO A 199 -1.86 6.31 -61.41
CA PRO A 199 -1.28 7.50 -62.02
C PRO A 199 -2.34 8.58 -62.26
N ALA A 200 -2.06 9.80 -61.82
CA ALA A 200 -2.99 10.92 -61.93
C ALA A 200 -2.26 12.23 -62.24
N PRO A 201 -2.89 13.17 -62.98
CA PRO A 201 -2.33 14.50 -63.22
C PRO A 201 -2.02 15.25 -61.91
N ALA A 202 -1.00 16.11 -61.92
CA ALA A 202 -0.57 16.84 -60.72
C ALA A 202 -1.68 17.68 -60.07
N THR A 203 -2.62 18.18 -60.87
CA THR A 203 -3.77 19.01 -60.47
C THR A 203 -4.89 18.22 -59.79
N GLN A 204 -4.90 16.90 -59.91
CA GLN A 204 -5.95 16.06 -59.35
C GLN A 204 -5.81 15.96 -57.82
N LYS A 205 -6.90 16.28 -57.12
CA LYS A 205 -6.93 16.33 -55.65
C LYS A 205 -7.34 15.02 -54.98
N TRP A 206 -8.10 14.17 -55.68
CA TRP A 206 -8.57 12.88 -55.21
C TRP A 206 -7.91 11.78 -56.00
N LEU A 207 -7.23 10.87 -55.31
CA LEU A 207 -6.48 9.79 -55.93
C LEU A 207 -7.17 8.47 -55.63
N GLU A 208 -7.21 7.59 -56.62
CA GLU A 208 -7.77 6.25 -56.48
C GLU A 208 -6.68 5.32 -55.93
N ILE A 209 -7.02 4.55 -54.89
CA ILE A 209 -6.08 3.65 -54.23
C ILE A 209 -5.86 2.42 -55.10
N VAL A 210 -4.61 1.97 -55.21
CA VAL A 210 -4.24 0.65 -55.75
C VAL A 210 -4.01 -0.31 -54.58
N SER A 211 -3.16 0.09 -53.63
CA SER A 211 -2.84 -0.71 -52.44
C SER A 211 -2.40 0.17 -51.28
N VAL A 212 -2.45 -0.40 -50.08
CA VAL A 212 -1.94 0.22 -48.86
C VAL A 212 -0.98 -0.74 -48.16
N THR A 213 0.03 -0.19 -47.48
CA THR A 213 1.03 -0.96 -46.76
C THR A 213 1.28 -0.32 -45.39
N PRO A 214 1.12 -1.05 -44.28
CA PRO A 214 0.59 -2.42 -44.18
C PRO A 214 -0.85 -2.55 -44.70
N GLU A 215 -1.24 -3.76 -45.11
CA GLU A 215 -2.61 -4.03 -45.58
C GLU A 215 -3.63 -3.77 -44.47
N VAL A 216 -4.76 -3.16 -44.83
CA VAL A 216 -5.86 -2.89 -43.92
C VAL A 216 -7.01 -3.83 -44.28
N ALA A 217 -7.33 -4.77 -43.39
CA ALA A 217 -8.30 -5.85 -43.66
C ALA A 217 -9.69 -5.35 -44.10
N THR A 218 -10.08 -4.15 -43.69
CA THR A 218 -11.36 -3.53 -44.06
C THR A 218 -11.37 -2.83 -45.42
N LEU A 219 -10.23 -2.80 -46.13
CA LEU A 219 -10.09 -2.10 -47.41
C LEU A 219 -9.48 -3.03 -48.47
N PRO A 220 -10.29 -3.61 -49.36
CA PRO A 220 -9.78 -4.42 -50.48
C PRO A 220 -8.86 -3.60 -51.40
N ALA A 221 -7.95 -4.30 -52.10
CA ALA A 221 -7.12 -3.67 -53.12
C ALA A 221 -7.98 -2.98 -54.19
N ASN A 222 -7.44 -1.92 -54.80
CA ASN A 222 -8.12 -1.11 -55.82
C ASN A 222 -9.45 -0.49 -55.38
N THR A 223 -9.64 -0.26 -54.07
CA THR A 223 -10.90 0.27 -53.53
C THR A 223 -10.70 1.63 -52.88
N GLY A 224 -11.54 2.59 -53.29
CA GLY A 224 -11.71 3.87 -52.61
C GLY A 224 -10.78 4.99 -53.07
N TRP A 225 -11.11 6.18 -52.58
CA TRP A 225 -10.50 7.46 -52.96
C TRP A 225 -9.99 8.21 -51.72
N ILE A 226 -8.83 8.85 -51.87
CA ILE A 226 -8.17 9.63 -50.80
C ILE A 226 -7.84 11.03 -51.27
N PHE A 227 -7.78 11.96 -50.32
CA PHE A 227 -7.46 13.34 -50.60
C PHE A 227 -5.94 13.58 -50.54
N LYS A 228 -5.35 13.93 -51.68
CA LYS A 228 -3.90 14.15 -51.86
C LYS A 228 -3.32 15.18 -50.90
N GLY A 229 -4.08 16.21 -50.53
CA GLY A 229 -3.62 17.32 -49.69
C GLY A 229 -3.38 16.97 -48.22
N GLU A 230 -3.83 15.79 -47.78
CA GLU A 230 -3.67 15.32 -46.39
C GLU A 230 -2.58 14.23 -46.27
N MET A 231 -1.79 14.04 -47.33
CA MET A 231 -0.70 13.06 -47.37
C MET A 231 0.63 13.71 -47.72
N LYS A 232 1.73 13.06 -47.33
CA LYS A 232 3.07 13.41 -47.77
C LYS A 232 3.43 12.60 -49.01
N HIS A 233 3.81 13.26 -50.10
CA HIS A 233 4.33 12.56 -51.28
C HIS A 233 5.70 11.95 -50.99
N LEU A 234 5.92 10.70 -51.41
CA LEU A 234 7.21 10.02 -51.27
C LEU A 234 7.94 9.94 -52.62
N SER A 235 7.40 9.19 -53.57
CA SER A 235 7.97 8.99 -54.91
C SER A 235 6.93 8.44 -55.86
N GLY A 236 6.95 8.84 -57.13
CA GLY A 236 5.97 8.36 -58.13
C GLY A 236 4.53 8.52 -57.64
N ASP A 237 3.76 7.43 -57.65
CA ASP A 237 2.36 7.39 -57.19
C ASP A 237 2.21 6.91 -55.74
N ILE A 238 3.29 7.01 -54.95
CA ILE A 238 3.36 6.56 -53.55
C ILE A 238 3.29 7.76 -52.60
N TYR A 239 2.40 7.67 -51.63
CA TYR A 239 2.12 8.69 -50.62
C TYR A 239 2.13 8.09 -49.21
N PHE A 240 2.37 8.92 -48.20
CA PHE A 240 2.41 8.55 -46.80
C PHE A 240 1.35 9.29 -45.98
N VAL A 241 0.58 8.56 -45.19
CA VAL A 241 -0.41 9.11 -44.26
C VAL A 241 0.33 9.62 -43.01
N GLY A 242 0.62 10.92 -42.99
CA GLY A 242 1.43 11.58 -41.97
C GLY A 242 0.64 12.55 -41.08
N GLU A 243 1.33 13.57 -40.54
CA GLU A 243 0.77 14.57 -39.60
C GLU A 243 -0.38 15.41 -40.19
N GLN A 244 -0.49 15.48 -41.51
CA GLN A 244 -1.55 16.19 -42.21
C GLN A 244 -2.91 15.46 -42.12
N ALA A 245 -2.89 14.15 -41.90
CA ALA A 245 -4.08 13.31 -41.79
C ALA A 245 -4.65 13.41 -40.38
N ASN A 246 -5.73 14.18 -40.20
CA ASN A 246 -6.31 14.51 -38.90
C ASN A 246 -7.74 13.95 -38.71
N ASP A 247 -8.15 12.99 -39.54
CA ASP A 247 -9.45 12.36 -39.39
C ASP A 247 -9.48 11.44 -38.17
N VAL A 248 -10.62 11.47 -37.47
CA VAL A 248 -10.87 10.63 -36.30
C VAL A 248 -11.39 9.26 -36.75
N PRO A 249 -10.69 8.15 -36.45
CA PRO A 249 -11.18 6.81 -36.74
C PRO A 249 -12.33 6.41 -35.79
N PRO A 250 -13.22 5.49 -36.21
CA PRO A 250 -14.18 4.87 -35.30
C PRO A 250 -13.47 4.23 -34.10
N GLY A 251 -13.91 4.54 -32.88
CA GLY A 251 -13.29 4.02 -31.67
C GLY A 251 -11.92 4.62 -31.34
N GLN A 252 -11.68 5.91 -31.66
CA GLN A 252 -10.43 6.62 -31.39
C GLN A 252 -9.84 6.29 -30.01
N GLN A 253 -8.56 5.92 -30.02
CA GLN A 253 -7.81 5.53 -28.83
C GLN A 253 -6.80 6.61 -28.43
N LYS A 254 -6.44 6.62 -27.15
CA LYS A 254 -5.25 7.33 -26.63
C LYS A 254 -4.04 6.40 -26.65
N GLY A 255 -2.84 6.95 -26.78
CA GLY A 255 -1.65 6.14 -26.93
C GLY A 255 -0.38 6.96 -27.20
N ALA A 256 0.58 6.33 -27.87
CA ALA A 256 1.87 6.93 -28.23
C ALA A 256 2.24 6.62 -29.67
N TYR A 257 2.66 7.63 -30.44
CA TYR A 257 3.23 7.37 -31.77
C TYR A 257 4.67 6.84 -31.69
N VAL A 258 4.96 5.82 -32.50
CA VAL A 258 6.32 5.40 -32.86
C VAL A 258 6.78 6.30 -33.99
N ARG A 259 7.89 7.00 -33.81
CA ARG A 259 8.40 7.99 -34.77
C ARG A 259 9.68 7.52 -35.45
N SER A 260 9.84 7.84 -36.73
CA SER A 260 11.04 7.45 -37.49
C SER A 260 12.33 8.13 -37.02
N ALA A 261 12.22 9.25 -36.30
CA ALA A 261 13.34 10.01 -35.74
C ALA A 261 12.88 10.79 -34.51
N VAL A 262 13.84 11.16 -33.65
CA VAL A 262 13.61 11.92 -32.41
C VAL A 262 13.26 13.40 -32.64
N THR A 263 13.49 13.92 -33.85
CA THR A 263 13.20 15.30 -34.24
C THR A 263 12.52 15.29 -35.61
N HIS A 264 11.32 15.87 -35.71
CA HIS A 264 10.49 15.87 -36.92
C HIS A 264 10.26 14.49 -37.57
N GLY A 265 10.35 13.41 -36.80
CA GLY A 265 10.15 12.05 -37.29
C GLY A 265 8.71 11.78 -37.71
N LEU A 266 8.55 11.03 -38.81
CA LEU A 266 7.25 10.60 -39.32
C LEU A 266 6.60 9.60 -38.34
N PRO A 267 5.27 9.66 -38.13
CA PRO A 267 4.57 8.68 -37.31
C PRO A 267 4.49 7.35 -38.06
N LEU A 268 5.33 6.38 -37.69
CA LEU A 268 5.40 5.05 -38.30
C LEU A 268 4.26 4.13 -37.86
N GLY A 269 3.75 4.32 -36.65
CA GLY A 269 2.65 3.57 -36.09
C GLY A 269 2.20 4.14 -34.75
N PHE A 270 1.07 3.65 -34.26
CA PHE A 270 0.46 4.11 -33.01
C PHE A 270 0.33 2.93 -32.04
N LEU A 271 0.88 3.09 -30.83
CA LEU A 271 0.76 2.13 -29.74
C LEU A 271 -0.43 2.55 -28.85
N PRO A 272 -1.52 1.77 -28.80
CA PRO A 272 -2.64 2.07 -27.91
C PRO A 272 -2.22 2.08 -26.43
N ALA A 273 -2.93 2.86 -25.61
CA ALA A 273 -2.79 2.81 -24.16
C ALA A 273 -2.95 1.37 -23.63
N GLY A 274 -2.03 0.94 -22.75
CA GLY A 274 -1.97 -0.44 -22.27
C GLY A 274 -0.91 -1.32 -22.95
N THR A 275 -0.45 -0.95 -24.15
CA THR A 275 0.62 -1.68 -24.86
C THR A 275 1.90 -1.70 -24.04
N GLN A 276 2.54 -2.87 -23.89
CA GLN A 276 3.82 -3.00 -23.20
C GLN A 276 4.97 -3.15 -24.19
N ILE A 277 6.06 -2.43 -23.95
CA ILE A 277 7.22 -2.35 -24.84
C ILE A 277 8.54 -2.40 -24.06
N LYS A 278 9.62 -2.78 -24.74
CA LYS A 278 10.99 -2.51 -24.28
C LYS A 278 11.62 -1.42 -25.14
N ILE A 279 12.41 -0.57 -24.51
CA ILE A 279 13.10 0.55 -25.17
C ILE A 279 14.59 0.52 -24.82
N SER A 280 15.41 1.19 -25.62
CA SER A 280 16.85 1.31 -25.38
C SER A 280 17.16 2.10 -24.09
N ASP A 281 18.18 1.68 -23.35
CA ASP A 281 18.66 2.38 -22.14
C ASP A 281 19.55 3.60 -22.43
N GLU A 282 19.87 3.87 -23.70
CA GLU A 282 20.76 4.97 -24.08
C GLU A 282 20.23 6.33 -23.59
N PRO A 283 21.03 7.08 -22.81
CA PRO A 283 20.65 8.41 -22.36
C PRO A 283 20.71 9.38 -23.54
N THR A 284 19.55 9.73 -24.10
CA THR A 284 19.46 10.80 -25.10
C THR A 284 19.04 12.11 -24.43
N ALA A 285 19.54 13.25 -24.95
CA ALA A 285 19.16 14.58 -24.49
C ALA A 285 17.67 14.91 -24.73
N ASN A 286 17.03 14.18 -25.64
CA ASN A 286 15.59 14.22 -25.86
C ASN A 286 14.87 13.09 -25.10
N LYS A 287 13.58 13.25 -24.85
CA LYS A 287 12.80 12.24 -24.12
C LYS A 287 12.38 11.04 -24.98
N TYR A 288 12.97 10.82 -26.15
CA TYR A 288 12.66 9.69 -27.02
C TYR A 288 13.65 8.54 -26.82
N ARG A 289 13.18 7.30 -26.90
CA ARG A 289 14.00 6.09 -26.83
C ARG A 289 13.67 5.15 -27.97
N LYS A 290 14.67 4.40 -28.45
CA LYS A 290 14.48 3.44 -29.55
C LYS A 290 13.55 2.32 -29.07
N LEU A 291 12.56 1.96 -29.88
CA LEU A 291 11.70 0.81 -29.62
C LEU A 291 12.48 -0.48 -29.91
N LEU A 292 12.55 -1.39 -28.94
CA LEU A 292 13.25 -2.67 -29.08
C LEU A 292 12.28 -3.83 -29.30
N GLU A 293 11.18 -3.85 -28.55
CA GLU A 293 10.23 -4.96 -28.51
C GLU A 293 8.83 -4.44 -28.18
N ILE A 294 7.79 -5.02 -28.79
CA ILE A 294 6.40 -4.92 -28.30
C ILE A 294 6.11 -6.23 -27.57
N VAL A 295 6.04 -6.17 -26.24
CA VAL A 295 5.88 -7.33 -25.35
C VAL A 295 4.43 -7.81 -25.35
N THR A 296 3.47 -6.88 -25.27
CA THR A 296 2.03 -7.17 -25.36
C THR A 296 1.31 -6.03 -26.07
N GLY A 297 0.21 -6.35 -26.76
CA GLY A 297 -0.51 -5.42 -27.64
C GLY A 297 0.11 -5.35 -29.03
N GLU A 298 -0.40 -4.44 -29.85
CA GLU A 298 0.02 -4.28 -31.25
C GLU A 298 0.08 -2.79 -31.64
N SER A 299 0.94 -2.47 -32.60
CA SER A 299 0.94 -1.14 -33.24
C SER A 299 -0.12 -1.07 -34.32
N VAL A 300 -0.71 0.11 -34.50
CA VAL A 300 -1.67 0.40 -35.58
C VAL A 300 -1.15 1.55 -36.46
N PRO A 301 -0.84 1.32 -37.76
CA PRO A 301 -0.77 0.00 -38.38
C PRO A 301 0.42 -0.82 -37.83
N ALA A 302 0.48 -2.10 -38.18
CA ALA A 302 1.54 -2.99 -37.76
C ALA A 302 2.91 -2.49 -38.23
N LEU A 303 3.92 -2.47 -37.36
CA LEU A 303 5.26 -2.04 -37.75
C LEU A 303 5.94 -3.10 -38.61
N THR A 304 6.58 -2.67 -39.70
CA THR A 304 7.41 -3.56 -40.53
C THR A 304 8.82 -3.62 -39.95
N LEU A 305 9.35 -4.83 -39.75
CA LEU A 305 10.71 -5.02 -39.28
C LEU A 305 11.73 -4.50 -40.30
N GLY A 306 12.83 -3.93 -39.79
CA GLY A 306 13.98 -3.58 -40.62
C GLY A 306 14.66 -4.81 -41.23
N ALA A 307 15.58 -4.58 -42.17
CA ALA A 307 16.37 -5.67 -42.79
C ALA A 307 17.22 -6.45 -41.77
N ASP A 308 17.49 -5.86 -40.61
CA ASP A 308 18.20 -6.46 -39.48
C ASP A 308 17.27 -7.23 -38.51
N GLY A 309 15.98 -7.34 -38.83
CA GLY A 309 14.97 -7.99 -38.01
C GLY A 309 14.52 -7.19 -36.79
N THR A 310 14.91 -5.91 -36.66
CA THR A 310 14.56 -5.07 -35.50
C THR A 310 13.34 -4.18 -35.77
N LEU A 311 12.64 -3.80 -34.70
CA LEU A 311 11.54 -2.84 -34.78
C LEU A 311 12.07 -1.42 -35.08
N PRO A 312 11.42 -0.66 -35.97
CA PRO A 312 11.84 0.69 -36.30
C PRO A 312 11.35 1.72 -35.29
N GLY A 313 12.10 2.82 -35.18
CA GLY A 313 11.62 4.08 -34.62
C GLY A 313 11.79 4.25 -33.10
N TYR A 314 11.19 5.35 -32.62
CA TYR A 314 11.39 5.90 -31.29
C TYR A 314 10.06 6.26 -30.64
N VAL A 315 9.96 6.07 -29.32
CA VAL A 315 8.77 6.38 -28.52
C VAL A 315 9.14 7.39 -27.44
N SER A 316 8.22 8.32 -27.15
CA SER A 316 8.41 9.33 -26.10
C SER A 316 8.22 8.73 -24.71
N LEU A 317 9.21 8.92 -23.82
CA LEU A 317 9.15 8.56 -22.40
C LEU A 317 7.99 9.26 -21.67
N ASP A 318 7.56 10.46 -22.11
CA ASP A 318 6.43 11.14 -21.48
C ASP A 318 5.13 10.35 -21.62
N SER A 319 5.00 9.52 -22.66
CA SER A 319 3.84 8.66 -22.93
C SER A 319 3.93 7.30 -22.22
N LEU A 320 5.04 7.01 -21.53
CA LEU A 320 5.32 5.70 -20.96
C LEU A 320 5.38 5.73 -19.43
N GLU A 321 4.91 4.66 -18.80
CA GLU A 321 5.17 4.35 -17.40
C GLU A 321 6.09 3.12 -17.32
N ALA A 322 7.13 3.17 -16.50
CA ALA A 322 8.01 2.02 -16.32
C ALA A 322 7.28 0.93 -15.53
N LYS A 323 7.43 -0.33 -15.96
CA LYS A 323 7.07 -1.51 -15.19
C LYS A 323 8.33 -2.12 -14.62
N SER A 324 8.26 -2.45 -13.34
CA SER A 324 9.39 -3.08 -12.67
C SER A 324 9.46 -4.57 -13.06
N GLU A 325 10.68 -5.08 -13.20
CA GLU A 325 10.97 -6.48 -13.55
C GLU A 325 12.11 -7.02 -12.69
N PRO A 326 12.05 -8.31 -12.27
CA PRO A 326 13.14 -8.94 -11.55
C PRO A 326 14.41 -8.95 -12.42
N LYS A 327 15.56 -8.57 -11.85
CA LYS A 327 16.82 -8.41 -12.61
C LYS A 327 17.33 -9.73 -13.20
N THR A 328 17.31 -10.79 -12.38
CA THR A 328 17.83 -12.11 -12.74
C THR A 328 17.00 -13.18 -12.05
N PRO A 329 15.82 -13.54 -12.59
CA PRO A 329 14.95 -14.55 -11.99
C PRO A 329 15.66 -15.88 -11.72
N GLY A 330 15.29 -16.54 -10.62
CA GLY A 330 15.89 -17.79 -10.13
C GLY A 330 17.17 -17.59 -9.29
N THR A 331 17.71 -16.38 -9.19
CA THR A 331 18.92 -16.11 -8.39
C THR A 331 18.64 -15.16 -7.23
N ILE A 332 19.49 -15.20 -6.21
CA ILE A 332 19.44 -14.25 -5.10
C ILE A 332 20.06 -12.92 -5.56
N VAL A 333 19.27 -11.85 -5.46
CA VAL A 333 19.64 -10.49 -5.85
C VAL A 333 19.78 -9.62 -4.59
N PRO A 334 21.01 -9.38 -4.10
CA PRO A 334 21.27 -8.30 -3.15
C PRO A 334 20.96 -6.95 -3.79
N LEU A 335 20.37 -6.04 -3.01
CA LEU A 335 20.11 -4.67 -3.45
C LEU A 335 21.21 -3.73 -2.96
N THR A 336 21.92 -3.11 -3.90
CA THR A 336 22.90 -2.06 -3.63
C THR A 336 22.74 -0.93 -4.66
N PRO A 337 22.28 0.27 -4.27
CA PRO A 337 21.76 0.61 -2.94
C PRO A 337 20.50 -0.19 -2.58
N VAL A 338 20.24 -0.33 -1.28
CA VAL A 338 18.99 -0.92 -0.76
C VAL A 338 17.77 -0.11 -1.19
N HIS A 339 16.60 -0.74 -1.25
CA HIS A 339 15.35 -0.05 -1.60
C HIS A 339 14.53 0.27 -0.36
N LYS A 340 14.28 1.54 -0.07
CA LYS A 340 13.39 1.95 1.02
C LYS A 340 11.96 1.52 0.73
N ILE A 341 11.32 0.88 1.69
CA ILE A 341 9.95 0.38 1.59
C ILE A 341 9.16 0.82 2.82
N LYS A 342 7.90 1.19 2.64
CA LYS A 342 6.99 1.59 3.71
C LYS A 342 6.09 0.45 4.15
N ALA A 343 5.65 0.47 5.41
CA ALA A 343 4.65 -0.46 5.90
C ALA A 343 3.39 -0.43 5.00
N GLY A 344 2.91 -1.61 4.62
CA GLY A 344 1.77 -1.77 3.72
C GLY A 344 2.10 -1.67 2.22
N GLU A 345 3.34 -1.35 1.83
CA GLU A 345 3.75 -1.41 0.43
C GLU A 345 3.95 -2.85 -0.05
N LEU A 346 3.80 -3.05 -1.36
CA LEU A 346 3.81 -4.36 -2.01
C LEU A 346 5.19 -5.03 -1.94
N ILE A 347 5.22 -6.21 -1.33
CA ILE A 347 6.37 -7.14 -1.32
C ILE A 347 6.30 -8.06 -2.54
N GLY A 348 5.10 -8.54 -2.88
CA GLY A 348 4.88 -9.48 -3.96
C GLY A 348 3.48 -10.05 -3.87
N HIS A 349 3.28 -11.21 -4.48
CA HIS A 349 2.03 -11.94 -4.45
C HIS A 349 2.27 -13.35 -3.91
N VAL A 350 1.27 -13.93 -3.25
CA VAL A 350 1.31 -15.31 -2.75
C VAL A 350 1.56 -16.27 -3.92
N GLY A 351 2.52 -17.16 -3.75
CA GLY A 351 2.93 -18.16 -4.72
C GLY A 351 2.32 -19.53 -4.44
N LYS A 352 2.84 -20.54 -5.16
CA LYS A 352 2.41 -21.94 -5.03
C LYS A 352 3.40 -22.76 -4.23
N TYR A 353 2.87 -23.68 -3.46
CA TYR A 353 3.65 -24.63 -2.68
C TYR A 353 2.92 -25.98 -2.62
N GLN A 354 3.67 -27.07 -2.67
CA GLN A 354 3.11 -28.41 -2.57
C GLN A 354 4.07 -29.31 -1.78
N ASN A 355 3.62 -29.78 -0.62
CA ASN A 355 4.31 -30.80 0.16
C ASN A 355 4.09 -32.20 -0.44
N TYR A 356 4.89 -33.17 -0.01
CA TYR A 356 4.75 -34.56 -0.46
C TYR A 356 3.36 -35.15 -0.15
N SER A 357 2.74 -34.74 0.96
CA SER A 357 1.42 -35.21 1.40
C SER A 357 0.25 -34.49 0.72
N ASP A 358 0.51 -33.44 -0.06
CA ASP A 358 -0.54 -32.64 -0.69
C ASP A 358 -0.98 -33.26 -2.03
N ALA A 359 -2.28 -33.39 -2.22
CA ALA A 359 -2.85 -33.89 -3.48
C ALA A 359 -2.68 -32.90 -4.66
N ALA A 360 -2.51 -31.60 -4.39
CA ALA A 360 -2.36 -30.56 -5.40
C ALA A 360 -1.61 -29.34 -4.82
N PRO A 361 -1.03 -28.46 -5.67
CA PRO A 361 -0.43 -27.20 -5.22
C PRO A 361 -1.44 -26.28 -4.54
N LYS A 362 -1.05 -25.67 -3.44
CA LYS A 362 -1.83 -24.71 -2.66
C LYS A 362 -1.20 -23.32 -2.65
N ASN A 363 -2.00 -22.32 -2.27
CA ASN A 363 -1.51 -20.98 -1.98
C ASN A 363 -0.92 -20.94 -0.58
N LEU A 364 0.33 -20.49 -0.46
CA LEU A 364 1.04 -20.45 0.82
C LEU A 364 1.91 -19.20 0.91
N LEU A 365 1.82 -18.48 2.02
CA LEU A 365 2.80 -17.48 2.44
C LEU A 365 3.49 -17.97 3.71
N HIS A 366 4.81 -17.97 3.69
CA HIS A 366 5.60 -18.09 4.91
C HIS A 366 6.12 -16.70 5.32
N LEU A 367 5.92 -16.33 6.58
CA LEU A 367 6.41 -15.07 7.16
C LEU A 367 7.21 -15.36 8.43
N GLU A 368 8.45 -14.87 8.45
CA GLU A 368 9.35 -14.97 9.60
C GLU A 368 9.89 -13.60 9.96
N VAL A 369 10.12 -13.38 11.26
CA VAL A 369 10.80 -12.19 11.76
C VAL A 369 11.92 -12.62 12.69
N PHE A 370 13.12 -12.09 12.46
CA PHE A 370 14.29 -12.43 13.27
C PHE A 370 15.25 -11.26 13.46
N SER A 371 16.10 -11.33 14.48
CA SER A 371 17.22 -10.41 14.69
C SER A 371 18.51 -11.18 14.95
N CYS A 372 19.60 -10.66 14.39
CA CYS A 372 20.95 -11.14 14.67
C CYS A 372 21.61 -10.38 15.84
N GLU A 373 20.93 -9.35 16.38
CA GLU A 373 21.42 -8.55 17.50
C GLU A 373 20.92 -9.13 18.83
N ASP A 374 21.51 -8.67 19.94
CA ASP A 374 21.08 -9.06 21.29
C ASP A 374 19.76 -8.37 21.66
N ILE A 375 18.64 -9.01 21.32
CA ILE A 375 17.30 -8.50 21.63
C ILE A 375 17.12 -8.32 23.14
N LYS A 376 17.64 -9.25 23.95
CA LYS A 376 17.46 -9.19 25.41
C LYS A 376 18.14 -7.94 25.96
N ALA A 377 19.39 -7.67 25.56
CA ALA A 377 20.09 -6.46 25.97
C ALA A 377 19.39 -5.18 25.49
N PHE A 378 18.85 -5.16 24.27
CA PHE A 378 18.05 -4.04 23.78
C PHE A 378 16.81 -3.79 24.64
N ILE A 379 16.04 -4.84 24.95
CA ILE A 379 14.81 -4.73 25.74
C ILE A 379 15.11 -4.28 27.17
N ASP A 380 16.16 -4.83 27.79
CA ASP A 380 16.62 -4.42 29.12
C ASP A 380 16.95 -2.92 29.15
N GLN A 381 17.53 -2.37 28.07
CA GLN A 381 17.83 -0.93 27.94
C GLN A 381 16.58 -0.07 27.69
N THR A 382 15.62 -0.55 26.89
CA THR A 382 14.44 0.26 26.53
C THR A 382 13.38 0.26 27.62
N LYS A 383 13.23 -0.82 28.39
CA LYS A 383 12.10 -1.01 29.32
C LYS A 383 11.98 0.11 30.34
N GLU A 384 13.06 0.47 31.03
CA GLU A 384 13.04 1.54 32.03
C GLU A 384 12.73 2.92 31.43
N GLN A 385 13.22 3.18 30.22
CA GLN A 385 12.98 4.43 29.52
C GLN A 385 11.55 4.51 28.99
N ALA A 386 11.02 3.39 28.50
CA ALA A 386 9.67 3.26 27.99
C ALA A 386 8.61 3.58 29.05
N VAL A 387 8.86 3.24 30.32
CA VAL A 387 7.97 3.60 31.44
C VAL A 387 7.73 5.12 31.52
N ARG A 388 8.75 5.92 31.21
CA ARG A 388 8.72 7.39 31.29
C ARG A 388 8.16 8.07 30.05
N LEU A 389 7.81 7.31 29.01
CA LEU A 389 7.19 7.87 27.81
C LEU A 389 5.81 8.48 28.13
N PRO A 390 5.40 9.53 27.39
CA PRO A 390 4.12 10.18 27.61
C PRO A 390 2.95 9.23 27.33
N ALA A 391 1.77 9.54 27.88
CA ALA A 391 0.56 8.72 27.76
C ALA A 391 0.16 8.40 26.30
N THR A 392 0.55 9.23 25.33
CA THR A 392 0.32 9.00 23.89
C THR A 392 1.10 7.81 23.35
N GLU A 393 2.23 7.45 23.96
CA GLU A 393 3.06 6.29 23.61
C GLU A 393 2.66 5.02 24.39
N LYS A 394 1.64 5.11 25.26
CA LYS A 394 1.10 3.99 26.04
C LYS A 394 -0.09 3.36 25.30
N THR A 395 0.22 2.67 24.21
CA THR A 395 -0.76 2.18 23.22
C THR A 395 -1.29 0.78 23.50
N LEU A 396 -0.88 0.14 24.59
CA LEU A 396 -1.34 -1.20 24.98
C LEU A 396 -2.08 -1.13 26.32
N VAL A 397 -3.14 -1.92 26.48
CA VAL A 397 -3.85 -2.16 27.74
C VAL A 397 -3.58 -3.58 28.21
N LYS A 398 -3.05 -3.74 29.43
CA LYS A 398 -2.79 -5.04 30.03
C LYS A 398 -3.90 -5.41 30.99
N ILE A 399 -4.69 -6.43 30.67
CA ILE A 399 -5.66 -7.04 31.59
C ILE A 399 -4.93 -8.11 32.39
N LEU A 400 -4.98 -8.02 33.71
CA LEU A 400 -4.27 -8.92 34.62
C LEU A 400 -5.16 -10.11 35.01
N PRO A 401 -4.59 -11.28 35.37
CA PRO A 401 -5.31 -12.30 36.12
C PRO A 401 -5.98 -11.71 37.37
N ASP A 402 -7.06 -12.35 37.82
CA ASP A 402 -7.94 -11.92 38.91
C ASP A 402 -8.70 -10.60 38.69
N THR A 403 -8.50 -9.92 37.54
CA THR A 403 -9.29 -8.72 37.19
C THR A 403 -10.79 -9.09 37.14
N PRO A 404 -11.67 -8.35 37.85
CA PRO A 404 -13.11 -8.57 37.77
C PRO A 404 -13.65 -8.06 36.43
N LEU A 405 -14.37 -8.93 35.74
CA LEU A 405 -15.11 -8.63 34.52
C LEU A 405 -16.60 -8.61 34.86
N ILE A 406 -17.22 -7.43 34.84
CA ILE A 406 -18.62 -7.27 35.25
C ILE A 406 -19.54 -7.90 34.20
N THR A 407 -20.43 -8.78 34.65
CA THR A 407 -21.37 -9.48 33.76
C THR A 407 -22.34 -8.47 33.15
N HIS A 408 -22.48 -8.50 31.83
CA HIS A 408 -23.41 -7.61 31.13
C HIS A 408 -24.87 -7.99 31.46
N VAL A 409 -25.68 -6.98 31.77
CA VAL A 409 -27.13 -7.12 31.90
C VAL A 409 -27.85 -6.12 30.99
N PRO A 410 -29.01 -6.47 30.42
CA PRO A 410 -29.78 -5.55 29.59
C PRO A 410 -30.05 -4.22 30.31
N GLY A 411 -29.80 -3.11 29.61
CA GLY A 411 -29.99 -1.76 30.13
C GLY A 411 -28.72 -1.10 30.70
N MET A 412 -27.57 -1.79 30.72
CA MET A 412 -26.27 -1.13 30.94
C MET A 412 -25.92 -0.24 29.74
N ASN A 413 -25.68 1.05 30.00
CA ASN A 413 -25.32 2.05 28.99
C ASN A 413 -24.69 3.30 29.65
N ALA A 414 -24.41 4.36 28.89
CA ALA A 414 -23.78 5.57 29.43
C ALA A 414 -24.54 6.25 30.57
N SER A 415 -25.87 6.13 30.62
CA SER A 415 -26.73 6.68 31.69
C SER A 415 -26.90 5.71 32.87
N ASN A 416 -26.60 4.43 32.68
CA ASN A 416 -26.63 3.38 33.69
C ASN A 416 -25.38 2.49 33.55
N PRO A 417 -24.19 3.00 33.90
CA PRO A 417 -22.93 2.29 33.70
C PRO A 417 -22.79 1.08 34.66
N PRO A 418 -21.94 0.10 34.33
CA PRO A 418 -21.58 -0.98 35.26
C PRO A 418 -21.00 -0.43 36.56
N LYS A 419 -21.20 -1.18 37.66
CA LYS A 419 -20.73 -0.83 39.01
C LYS A 419 -19.74 -1.87 39.52
N ALA A 420 -18.81 -1.45 40.36
CA ALA A 420 -17.76 -2.32 40.89
C ALA A 420 -18.28 -3.51 41.73
N ASN A 421 -19.49 -3.39 42.30
CA ASN A 421 -20.13 -4.42 43.11
C ASN A 421 -21.16 -5.27 42.33
N ASP A 422 -21.32 -5.04 41.02
CA ASP A 422 -22.16 -5.89 40.19
C ASP A 422 -21.55 -7.30 40.07
N ALA A 423 -22.39 -8.28 39.71
CA ALA A 423 -21.94 -9.66 39.53
C ALA A 423 -20.82 -9.75 38.48
N SER A 424 -19.70 -10.39 38.84
CA SER A 424 -18.52 -10.45 37.99
C SER A 424 -17.93 -11.85 37.90
N LYS A 425 -17.20 -12.09 36.82
CA LYS A 425 -16.30 -13.24 36.65
C LYS A 425 -14.86 -12.76 36.79
N LYS A 426 -13.95 -13.65 37.18
CA LYS A 426 -12.53 -13.33 37.26
C LYS A 426 -11.79 -13.80 36.02
N VAL A 427 -10.93 -12.94 35.50
CA VAL A 427 -9.99 -13.29 34.44
C VAL A 427 -8.95 -14.28 34.99
N GLY A 428 -8.77 -15.42 34.34
CA GLY A 428 -7.75 -16.42 34.68
C GLY A 428 -6.42 -16.19 33.98
N TYR A 429 -6.45 -15.64 32.76
CA TYR A 429 -5.28 -15.44 31.92
C TYR A 429 -5.15 -13.97 31.53
N GLY A 430 -3.99 -13.38 31.78
CA GLY A 430 -3.73 -12.01 31.39
C GLY A 430 -3.67 -11.84 29.87
N LEU A 431 -4.04 -10.67 29.38
CA LEU A 431 -4.04 -10.35 27.94
C LEU A 431 -3.62 -8.90 27.71
N LEU A 432 -2.75 -8.67 26.73
CA LEU A 432 -2.46 -7.34 26.19
C LEU A 432 -3.35 -7.05 24.99
N ILE A 433 -4.03 -5.91 25.01
CA ILE A 433 -4.93 -5.46 23.95
C ILE A 433 -4.46 -4.08 23.47
N PRO A 434 -4.25 -3.86 22.16
CA PRO A 434 -3.98 -2.53 21.65
C PRO A 434 -5.13 -1.57 21.97
N VAL A 435 -4.81 -0.37 22.44
CA VAL A 435 -5.81 0.69 22.73
C VAL A 435 -6.67 0.96 21.50
N SER A 436 -6.07 0.96 20.30
CA SER A 436 -6.79 1.13 19.03
C SER A 436 -7.89 0.08 18.79
N VAL A 437 -7.73 -1.16 19.28
CA VAL A 437 -8.75 -2.22 19.18
C VAL A 437 -9.91 -1.91 20.12
N LEU A 438 -9.63 -1.46 21.34
CA LEU A 438 -10.66 -1.03 22.30
C LEU A 438 -11.41 0.21 21.80
N GLU A 439 -10.70 1.19 21.25
CA GLU A 439 -11.30 2.41 20.69
C GLU A 439 -12.15 2.14 19.45
N ALA A 440 -11.81 1.11 18.66
CA ALA A 440 -12.56 0.66 17.50
C ALA A 440 -13.82 -0.16 17.83
N LEU A 441 -14.05 -0.52 19.10
CA LEU A 441 -15.29 -1.19 19.51
C LEU A 441 -16.51 -0.31 19.16
N PRO A 442 -17.69 -0.91 18.85
CA PRO A 442 -18.93 -0.18 18.68
C PRO A 442 -19.27 0.72 19.88
N ALA A 443 -20.04 1.79 19.66
CA ALA A 443 -20.33 2.78 20.70
C ALA A 443 -21.05 2.17 21.91
N GLU A 444 -21.93 1.20 21.68
CA GLU A 444 -22.66 0.44 22.70
C GLU A 444 -21.77 -0.46 23.57
N LYS A 445 -20.52 -0.73 23.13
CA LYS A 445 -19.53 -1.53 23.87
C LYS A 445 -18.51 -0.65 24.62
N LYS A 446 -18.70 0.67 24.65
CA LYS A 446 -17.80 1.64 25.28
C LYS A 446 -18.59 2.58 26.18
N ILE A 447 -18.20 2.70 27.45
CA ILE A 447 -18.82 3.66 28.37
C ILE A 447 -17.73 4.46 29.08
N LYS A 448 -17.84 5.79 29.04
CA LYS A 448 -17.02 6.69 29.85
C LYS A 448 -17.86 7.23 31.01
N ALA A 449 -17.62 6.73 32.21
CA ALA A 449 -18.41 7.08 33.40
C ALA A 449 -17.63 8.05 34.30
N PRO A 450 -18.21 9.18 34.75
CA PRO A 450 -17.57 10.06 35.71
C PRO A 450 -17.55 9.44 37.10
N VAL A 451 -16.44 9.63 37.82
CA VAL A 451 -16.28 9.24 39.22
C VAL A 451 -15.90 10.49 40.00
N VAL A 452 -16.77 10.93 40.91
CA VAL A 452 -16.54 12.12 41.74
C VAL A 452 -16.07 11.66 43.12
N MET A 453 -14.83 11.96 43.47
CA MET A 453 -14.27 11.72 44.81
C MET A 453 -13.68 13.02 45.35
N ASN A 454 -14.10 13.44 46.55
CA ASN A 454 -13.59 14.64 47.23
C ASN A 454 -13.60 15.91 46.36
N GLY A 455 -14.63 16.08 45.52
CA GLY A 455 -14.76 17.23 44.61
C GLY A 455 -13.92 17.15 43.33
N VAL A 456 -13.12 16.11 43.14
CA VAL A 456 -12.38 15.84 41.90
C VAL A 456 -13.15 14.84 41.06
N THR A 457 -13.41 15.18 39.79
CA THR A 457 -14.03 14.27 38.83
C THR A 457 -12.95 13.56 38.02
N THR A 458 -12.82 12.26 38.22
CA THR A 458 -12.08 11.35 37.33
C THR A 458 -13.04 10.59 36.42
N TYR A 459 -12.54 9.75 35.53
CA TYR A 459 -13.36 8.95 34.63
C TYR A 459 -12.88 7.51 34.59
N THR A 460 -13.82 6.57 34.64
CA THR A 460 -13.57 5.16 34.34
C THR A 460 -13.98 4.89 32.90
N GLN A 461 -13.09 4.26 32.14
CA GLN A 461 -13.43 3.71 30.83
C GLN A 461 -13.88 2.26 31.01
N TRP A 462 -15.04 1.93 30.46
CA TRP A 462 -15.60 0.59 30.48
C TRP A 462 -15.63 0.03 29.06
N TRP A 463 -15.10 -1.17 28.91
CA TRP A 463 -14.97 -1.85 27.64
C TRP A 463 -15.73 -3.18 27.71
N HIS A 464 -16.75 -3.38 26.87
CA HIS A 464 -17.45 -4.66 26.79
C HIS A 464 -16.68 -5.61 25.88
N LEU A 465 -16.07 -6.63 26.47
CA LEU A 465 -15.19 -7.58 25.81
C LEU A 465 -15.92 -8.92 25.67
N GLU A 466 -15.95 -9.44 24.45
CA GLU A 466 -16.61 -10.70 24.10
C GLU A 466 -15.64 -11.62 23.34
N GLY A 467 -15.54 -12.88 23.77
CA GLY A 467 -14.72 -13.91 23.14
C GLY A 467 -13.21 -13.63 23.16
N LEU A 468 -12.73 -12.83 24.11
CA LEU A 468 -11.32 -12.44 24.25
C LEU A 468 -10.64 -12.98 25.49
N LEU A 469 -11.39 -13.22 26.57
CA LEU A 469 -10.86 -13.55 27.89
C LEU A 469 -11.37 -14.92 28.34
N ALA A 470 -10.65 -15.53 29.28
CA ALA A 470 -11.06 -16.77 29.93
C ALA A 470 -10.92 -16.70 31.45
N ASP A 471 -11.65 -17.56 32.14
CA ASP A 471 -11.46 -17.84 33.57
C ASP A 471 -10.23 -18.74 33.82
N ALA A 472 -9.97 -19.11 35.08
CA ALA A 472 -8.81 -19.92 35.44
C ALA A 472 -8.87 -21.36 34.89
N GLN A 473 -10.04 -21.82 34.47
CA GLN A 473 -10.25 -23.14 33.88
C GLN A 473 -9.99 -23.13 32.36
N GLY A 474 -9.84 -21.96 31.75
CA GLY A 474 -9.63 -21.81 30.31
C GLY A 474 -10.94 -21.77 29.51
N GLU A 475 -12.06 -21.50 30.20
CA GLU A 475 -13.38 -21.31 29.61
C GLU A 475 -13.62 -19.84 29.29
N SER A 476 -14.24 -19.58 28.13
CA SER A 476 -14.47 -18.22 27.65
C SER A 476 -15.38 -17.42 28.59
N ILE A 477 -14.99 -16.18 28.87
CA ILE A 477 -15.78 -15.23 29.65
C ILE A 477 -15.94 -13.90 28.91
N ASP A 478 -17.14 -13.34 29.03
CA ASP A 478 -17.53 -12.06 28.45
C ASP A 478 -17.96 -11.09 29.55
N GLY A 479 -17.79 -9.80 29.33
CA GLY A 479 -18.29 -8.76 30.23
C GLY A 479 -17.54 -7.44 30.12
N TRP A 480 -17.81 -6.55 31.08
CA TRP A 480 -17.26 -5.20 31.13
C TRP A 480 -15.98 -5.14 31.94
N PHE A 481 -14.89 -4.73 31.27
CA PHE A 481 -13.61 -4.42 31.90
C PHE A 481 -13.58 -2.94 32.30
N ALA A 482 -13.28 -2.66 33.57
CA ALA A 482 -13.07 -1.32 34.09
C ALA A 482 -11.60 -0.90 33.99
N GLU A 483 -11.33 0.22 33.33
CA GLU A 483 -10.04 0.90 33.33
C GLU A 483 -10.16 2.23 34.11
N PRO A 484 -10.14 2.20 35.47
CA PRO A 484 -10.27 3.41 36.29
C PRO A 484 -8.96 4.21 36.41
N ASN A 485 -7.81 3.55 36.18
CA ASN A 485 -6.49 4.18 36.29
C ASN A 485 -5.63 3.81 35.08
N THR A 486 -5.61 4.69 34.08
CA THR A 486 -4.85 4.49 32.84
C THR A 486 -3.34 4.32 33.08
N THR A 487 -2.77 4.86 34.15
CA THR A 487 -1.34 4.69 34.47
C THR A 487 -0.98 3.26 34.91
N LEU A 488 -1.94 2.51 35.47
CA LEU A 488 -1.72 1.14 35.91
C LEU A 488 -1.87 0.13 34.77
N TYR A 489 -2.81 0.38 33.86
CA TYR A 489 -3.20 -0.58 32.83
C TYR A 489 -2.55 -0.31 31.47
N ARG A 490 -2.09 0.93 31.22
CA ARG A 490 -1.51 1.29 29.91
C ARG A 490 0.00 1.17 29.87
N HIS A 491 0.48 0.48 28.85
CA HIS A 491 1.90 0.20 28.62
C HIS A 491 2.35 0.69 27.26
N SER A 492 3.63 1.05 27.17
CA SER A 492 4.31 1.27 25.89
C SER A 492 4.68 -0.06 25.26
N PRO A 493 4.62 -0.20 23.93
CA PRO A 493 5.18 -1.35 23.22
C PRO A 493 6.66 -1.62 23.55
N PHE A 494 7.42 -0.57 23.89
CA PHE A 494 8.85 -0.68 24.25
C PHE A 494 9.10 -1.19 25.68
N GLU A 495 8.05 -1.46 26.46
CA GLU A 495 8.17 -2.19 27.72
C GLU A 495 8.25 -3.71 27.50
N TRP A 496 7.87 -4.20 26.29
CA TRP A 496 7.88 -5.62 25.89
C TRP A 496 7.21 -6.51 26.95
N GLU A 497 6.06 -6.07 27.44
CA GLU A 497 5.33 -6.77 28.49
C GLU A 497 4.97 -8.20 28.06
N ASN A 498 5.21 -9.15 28.98
CA ASN A 498 5.00 -10.59 28.83
C ASN A 498 5.91 -11.33 27.82
N PHE A 499 6.82 -10.64 27.11
CA PHE A 499 7.78 -11.33 26.24
C PHE A 499 8.80 -12.15 27.05
N THR A 500 9.06 -13.37 26.60
CA THR A 500 10.02 -14.31 27.22
C THR A 500 11.16 -14.60 26.27
N PHE A 501 12.31 -15.00 26.82
CA PHE A 501 13.51 -15.30 26.05
C PHE A 501 13.93 -16.73 26.31
N ILE A 502 14.10 -17.50 25.25
CA ILE A 502 14.43 -18.93 25.32
C ILE A 502 15.60 -19.17 24.37
N GLU A 503 16.57 -19.98 24.79
CA GLU A 503 17.59 -20.52 23.89
C GLU A 503 17.31 -22.00 23.67
N GLU A 504 17.00 -22.39 22.44
CA GLU A 504 16.66 -23.77 22.11
C GLU A 504 17.94 -24.60 21.84
N THR A 505 17.90 -25.88 22.19
CA THR A 505 19.06 -26.79 22.15
C THR A 505 18.74 -28.17 21.58
N GLY A 506 17.47 -28.57 21.47
CA GLY A 506 17.05 -29.86 20.94
C GLY A 506 17.46 -30.06 19.49
N SER A 507 17.82 -31.29 19.12
CA SER A 507 18.16 -31.63 17.73
C SER A 507 16.92 -32.05 16.93
N ASN A 508 17.04 -32.14 15.60
CA ASN A 508 15.94 -32.61 14.75
C ASN A 508 15.46 -34.01 15.17
N VAL A 509 16.39 -34.94 15.49
CA VAL A 509 16.04 -36.30 15.91
C VAL A 509 15.34 -36.32 17.26
N ASP A 510 15.73 -35.44 18.19
CA ASP A 510 15.05 -35.28 19.49
C ASP A 510 13.60 -34.83 19.30
N LEU A 511 13.42 -33.72 18.57
CA LEU A 511 12.11 -33.11 18.35
C LEU A 511 11.18 -34.02 17.54
N TYR A 512 11.71 -34.72 16.52
CA TYR A 512 10.89 -35.61 15.70
C TYR A 512 10.49 -36.90 16.44
N ALA A 513 11.40 -37.48 17.23
CA ALA A 513 11.06 -38.65 18.06
C ALA A 513 9.97 -38.31 19.08
N ASP A 514 10.07 -37.15 19.75
CA ASP A 514 9.02 -36.66 20.66
C ASP A 514 7.69 -36.42 19.93
N PHE A 515 7.73 -35.86 18.73
CA PHE A 515 6.54 -35.65 17.90
C PHE A 515 5.84 -36.96 17.50
N LEU A 516 6.61 -37.98 17.10
CA LEU A 516 6.06 -39.31 16.81
C LEU A 516 5.50 -39.98 18.08
N HIS A 517 6.18 -39.80 19.22
CA HIS A 517 5.71 -40.30 20.50
C HIS A 517 4.38 -39.65 20.93
N ALA A 518 4.26 -38.34 20.78
CA ALA A 518 3.05 -37.59 21.11
C ALA A 518 1.84 -38.03 20.28
N GLN A 519 2.05 -38.44 19.03
CA GLN A 519 1.00 -38.96 18.13
C GLN A 519 0.76 -40.47 18.24
N GLU A 520 1.50 -41.16 19.12
CA GLU A 520 1.47 -42.62 19.25
C GLU A 520 1.85 -43.37 17.95
N ASN A 521 2.65 -42.72 17.09
CA ASN A 521 3.10 -43.25 15.80
C ASN A 521 4.48 -43.92 15.89
N MET A 522 4.75 -44.67 16.97
CA MET A 522 5.99 -45.43 17.15
C MET A 522 5.67 -46.85 17.61
N THR A 523 6.39 -47.83 17.05
CA THR A 523 6.44 -49.20 17.58
C THR A 523 7.05 -49.23 18.98
N ASP A 524 6.84 -50.32 19.73
CA ASP A 524 7.41 -50.46 21.07
C ASP A 524 8.94 -50.50 21.04
N GLU A 525 9.52 -51.10 19.99
CA GLU A 525 10.96 -51.13 19.74
C GLU A 525 11.52 -49.73 19.47
N GLU A 526 10.89 -48.97 18.56
CA GLU A 526 11.30 -47.58 18.26
C GLU A 526 11.16 -46.68 19.49
N ARG A 527 10.04 -46.79 20.23
CA ARG A 527 9.82 -46.00 21.45
C ARG A 527 10.92 -46.26 22.48
N LYS A 528 11.38 -47.51 22.61
CA LYS A 528 12.50 -47.87 23.49
C LYS A 528 13.84 -47.33 22.98
N ALA A 529 14.09 -47.45 21.67
CA ALA A 529 15.33 -47.00 21.05
C ALA A 529 15.51 -45.47 21.16
N TYR A 530 14.44 -44.71 20.90
CA TYR A 530 14.44 -43.25 20.90
C TYR A 530 13.96 -42.63 22.22
N HIS A 531 13.77 -43.41 23.29
CA HIS A 531 13.40 -42.89 24.60
C HIS A 531 14.33 -41.76 25.11
N PRO A 532 15.67 -41.85 24.95
CA PRO A 532 16.56 -40.75 25.35
C PRO A 532 16.29 -39.45 24.58
N ASN A 533 15.98 -39.54 23.29
CA ASN A 533 15.66 -38.41 22.41
C ASN A 533 14.35 -37.75 22.85
N ILE A 534 13.31 -38.55 23.13
CA ILE A 534 12.01 -38.08 23.64
C ILE A 534 12.19 -37.32 24.97
N VAL A 535 12.93 -37.89 25.92
CA VAL A 535 13.19 -37.24 27.22
C VAL A 535 13.98 -35.94 27.05
N THR A 536 14.96 -35.92 26.14
CA THR A 536 15.78 -34.73 25.85
C THR A 536 14.93 -33.60 25.26
N ALA A 537 14.10 -33.90 24.26
CA ALA A 537 13.17 -32.93 23.68
C ALA A 537 12.14 -32.43 24.70
N GLY A 538 11.56 -33.33 25.49
CA GLY A 538 10.62 -32.99 26.55
C GLY A 538 11.21 -32.04 27.59
N ALA A 539 12.49 -32.22 27.94
CA ALA A 539 13.23 -31.34 28.86
C ALA A 539 13.71 -30.02 28.21
N GLY A 540 13.56 -29.86 26.90
CA GLY A 540 13.96 -28.67 26.16
C GLY A 540 13.17 -27.42 26.60
N PRO A 541 13.80 -26.24 26.63
CA PRO A 541 13.20 -25.05 27.24
C PRO A 541 12.00 -24.51 26.43
N THR A 542 11.98 -24.66 25.10
CA THR A 542 10.79 -24.33 24.31
C THR A 542 9.65 -25.28 24.65
N LYS A 543 9.91 -26.58 24.72
CA LYS A 543 8.87 -27.58 25.03
C LYS A 543 8.28 -27.39 26.42
N GLN A 544 9.12 -27.14 27.44
CA GLN A 544 8.67 -26.83 28.81
C GLN A 544 7.77 -25.59 28.86
N SER A 545 8.12 -24.56 28.09
CA SER A 545 7.29 -23.36 27.97
C SER A 545 5.95 -23.66 27.29
N LEU A 546 5.95 -24.46 26.23
CA LEU A 546 4.72 -24.87 25.54
C LEU A 546 3.82 -25.76 26.41
N TYR A 547 4.37 -26.70 27.18
CA TYR A 547 3.57 -27.49 28.14
C TYR A 547 2.87 -26.58 29.15
N THR A 548 3.57 -25.55 29.65
CA THR A 548 2.96 -24.60 30.59
C THR A 548 1.77 -23.85 29.99
N ILE A 549 1.82 -23.54 28.69
CA ILE A 549 0.79 -22.75 28.01
C ILE A 549 -0.34 -23.63 27.46
N LEU A 550 0.00 -24.74 26.81
CA LEU A 550 -0.89 -25.50 25.92
C LEU A 550 -1.34 -26.85 26.49
N ASP A 551 -0.50 -27.54 27.28
CA ASP A 551 -0.80 -28.90 27.77
C ASP A 551 -1.87 -28.84 28.87
N ARG A 552 -3.11 -29.14 28.48
CA ARG A 552 -4.26 -29.02 29.38
C ARG A 552 -4.60 -30.31 30.09
N ASN A 553 -4.36 -31.44 29.46
CA ASN A 553 -4.62 -32.75 30.03
C ASN A 553 -3.47 -33.23 30.95
N ARG A 554 -2.33 -32.52 30.96
CA ARG A 554 -1.12 -32.78 31.74
C ARG A 554 -0.50 -34.14 31.44
N ASP A 555 -0.61 -34.59 30.20
CA ASP A 555 -0.02 -35.85 29.74
C ASP A 555 1.40 -35.67 29.18
N THR A 556 1.93 -34.44 29.16
CA THR A 556 3.24 -34.07 28.62
C THR A 556 3.41 -34.42 27.14
N LYS A 557 2.31 -34.47 26.39
CA LYS A 557 2.28 -34.57 24.94
C LYS A 557 1.67 -33.29 24.37
N LEU A 558 2.02 -32.97 23.13
CA LEU A 558 1.45 -31.83 22.40
C LEU A 558 1.22 -32.25 20.94
N PRO A 559 0.21 -33.10 20.68
CA PRO A 559 -0.12 -33.48 19.32
C PRO A 559 -0.75 -32.30 18.55
N PRO A 560 -0.72 -32.30 17.20
CA PRO A 560 -1.16 -31.17 16.39
C PRO A 560 -2.58 -30.66 16.66
N GLU A 561 -3.51 -31.56 17.00
CA GLU A 561 -4.88 -31.20 17.37
C GLU A 561 -4.96 -30.40 18.68
N GLU A 562 -4.16 -30.74 19.68
CA GLU A 562 -4.13 -30.00 20.95
C GLU A 562 -3.56 -28.60 20.73
N ILE A 563 -2.45 -28.50 19.98
CA ILE A 563 -1.85 -27.22 19.61
C ILE A 563 -2.86 -26.35 18.86
N ARG A 564 -3.51 -26.87 17.81
CA ARG A 564 -4.53 -26.11 17.05
C ARG A 564 -5.69 -25.64 17.93
N ASN A 565 -6.23 -26.54 18.75
CA ASN A 565 -7.35 -26.21 19.62
C ASN A 565 -6.96 -25.11 20.63
N ALA A 566 -5.76 -25.19 21.21
CA ALA A 566 -5.26 -24.17 22.12
C ALA A 566 -5.01 -22.83 21.40
N LEU A 567 -4.33 -22.84 20.25
CA LEU A 567 -4.04 -21.62 19.48
C LEU A 567 -5.29 -20.93 18.91
N SER A 568 -6.44 -21.61 18.86
CA SER A 568 -7.72 -20.98 18.53
C SER A 568 -8.23 -20.00 19.61
N LYS A 569 -7.66 -20.08 20.81
CA LYS A 569 -8.03 -19.28 21.98
C LYS A 569 -7.02 -18.12 22.20
N PRO A 570 -7.46 -16.85 22.22
CA PRO A 570 -6.56 -15.69 22.35
C PRO A 570 -5.58 -15.75 23.52
N TRP A 571 -6.04 -16.21 24.69
CA TRP A 571 -5.26 -16.30 25.92
C TRP A 571 -4.19 -17.40 25.91
N PHE A 572 -4.20 -18.32 24.95
CA PHE A 572 -3.12 -19.28 24.73
C PHE A 572 -2.25 -18.88 23.53
N ALA A 573 -2.85 -18.35 22.47
CA ALA A 573 -2.12 -17.88 21.29
C ALA A 573 -1.17 -16.71 21.60
N GLN A 574 -1.61 -15.73 22.39
CA GLN A 574 -0.79 -14.56 22.68
C GLN A 574 0.49 -14.91 23.46
N PRO A 575 0.46 -15.70 24.55
CA PRO A 575 1.70 -16.12 25.22
C PRO A 575 2.68 -16.87 24.31
N VAL A 576 2.20 -17.76 23.43
CA VAL A 576 3.07 -18.43 22.44
C VAL A 576 3.71 -17.40 21.49
N SER A 577 2.95 -16.41 21.03
CA SER A 577 3.46 -15.33 20.17
C SER A 577 4.43 -14.37 20.87
N GLN A 578 4.53 -14.43 22.20
CA GLN A 578 5.41 -13.60 23.02
C GLN A 578 6.71 -14.33 23.40
N MET A 579 6.88 -15.58 22.99
CA MET A 579 8.15 -16.30 23.11
C MET A 579 9.13 -15.78 22.05
N ILE A 580 10.28 -15.26 22.47
CA ILE A 580 11.40 -14.91 21.60
C ILE A 580 12.47 -16.00 21.76
N ILE A 581 12.75 -16.73 20.69
CA ILE A 581 13.56 -17.95 20.77
C ILE A 581 14.84 -17.78 19.96
N LYS A 582 15.98 -17.99 20.59
CA LYS A 582 17.28 -18.07 19.92
C LYS A 582 17.52 -19.48 19.45
N TYR A 583 17.61 -19.66 18.14
CA TYR A 583 17.93 -20.95 17.55
C TYR A 583 18.48 -20.79 16.14
N GLU A 584 18.96 -21.89 15.53
CA GLU A 584 19.44 -21.83 14.15
C GLU A 584 18.30 -21.57 13.16
N SER A 585 18.64 -20.87 12.07
CA SER A 585 17.67 -20.59 11.01
C SER A 585 17.43 -21.81 10.12
N GLU A 586 16.16 -22.08 9.79
CA GLU A 586 15.76 -23.14 8.84
C GLU A 586 16.32 -22.90 7.43
N TRP A 587 16.75 -21.68 7.14
CA TRP A 587 17.23 -21.24 5.83
C TRP A 587 18.75 -21.42 5.62
N ASP A 588 19.45 -22.01 6.61
CA ASP A 588 20.83 -22.51 6.49
C ASP A 588 20.85 -24.04 6.46
N TYR A 589 20.63 -24.62 5.28
CA TYR A 589 20.55 -26.08 5.11
C TYR A 589 21.89 -26.78 5.44
N LYS A 590 21.83 -27.74 6.36
CA LYS A 590 22.92 -28.64 6.74
C LYS A 590 22.49 -30.09 6.54
N ALA A 591 23.15 -30.82 5.63
CA ALA A 591 22.79 -32.21 5.32
C ALA A 591 22.71 -33.10 6.57
N ALA A 592 23.72 -33.03 7.46
CA ALA A 592 23.79 -33.81 8.69
C ALA A 592 22.56 -33.68 9.61
N LYS A 593 21.89 -32.51 9.63
CA LYS A 593 20.66 -32.29 10.42
C LYS A 593 19.45 -33.04 9.86
N TRP A 594 19.43 -33.26 8.56
CA TRP A 594 18.34 -33.96 7.88
C TRP A 594 18.65 -35.46 7.79
N ASP A 595 19.91 -35.82 7.56
CA ASP A 595 20.39 -37.19 7.57
C ASP A 595 20.21 -37.86 8.95
N SER A 596 20.21 -37.07 10.05
CA SER A 596 19.92 -37.61 11.38
C SER A 596 18.51 -38.16 11.55
N LEU A 597 17.60 -37.88 10.61
CA LEU A 597 16.23 -38.41 10.60
C LEU A 597 16.09 -39.67 9.73
N ASP A 598 17.13 -40.09 9.01
CA ASP A 598 17.03 -41.14 8.00
C ASP A 598 16.44 -42.45 8.55
N GLU A 599 16.86 -42.88 9.74
CA GLU A 599 16.34 -44.10 10.37
C GLU A 599 14.85 -43.96 10.76
N LEU A 600 14.46 -42.84 11.38
CA LEU A 600 13.05 -42.54 11.72
C LEU A 600 12.15 -42.40 10.47
N MET A 601 12.73 -42.05 9.32
CA MET A 601 12.05 -41.95 8.03
C MET A 601 12.10 -43.26 7.23
N GLY A 602 12.65 -44.35 7.78
CA GLY A 602 12.80 -45.63 7.09
C GLY A 602 13.76 -45.61 5.89
N HIS A 603 14.68 -44.65 5.87
CA HIS A 603 15.68 -44.45 4.82
C HIS A 603 17.03 -45.09 5.17
N SER A 604 17.64 -45.76 4.20
CA SER A 604 19.05 -46.16 4.26
C SER A 604 19.67 -46.24 2.87
N ASN A 605 20.99 -46.29 2.77
CA ASN A 605 21.68 -46.45 1.48
C ASN A 605 21.31 -47.76 0.76
N SER A 606 20.99 -48.83 1.51
CA SER A 606 20.57 -50.12 0.97
C SER A 606 19.07 -50.19 0.65
N ASN A 607 18.24 -49.38 1.31
CA ASN A 607 16.80 -49.26 1.06
C ASN A 607 16.39 -47.76 1.02
N PRO A 608 16.59 -47.09 -0.14
CA PRO A 608 16.38 -45.65 -0.23
C PRO A 608 14.89 -45.29 -0.27
N HIS A 609 14.43 -44.57 0.75
CA HIS A 609 13.13 -43.88 0.71
C HIS A 609 13.19 -42.70 -0.27
N LYS A 610 12.65 -42.89 -1.49
CA LYS A 610 12.79 -41.92 -2.60
C LYS A 610 12.20 -40.54 -2.28
N GLU A 611 11.00 -40.49 -1.70
CA GLU A 611 10.34 -39.22 -1.37
C GLU A 611 11.12 -38.43 -0.32
N TRP A 612 11.75 -39.10 0.64
CA TRP A 612 12.59 -38.46 1.66
C TRP A 612 13.87 -37.86 1.07
N VAL A 613 14.52 -38.58 0.15
CA VAL A 613 15.69 -38.04 -0.58
C VAL A 613 15.30 -36.80 -1.38
N GLU A 614 14.16 -36.84 -2.06
CA GLU A 614 13.64 -35.71 -2.81
C GLU A 614 13.26 -34.53 -1.90
N GLU A 615 12.71 -34.81 -0.72
CA GLU A 615 12.39 -33.80 0.28
C GLU A 615 13.66 -33.10 0.81
N LYS A 616 14.71 -33.86 1.15
CA LYS A 616 16.02 -33.30 1.51
C LYS A 616 16.58 -32.40 0.39
N ALA A 617 16.45 -32.82 -0.88
CA ALA A 617 16.86 -32.02 -2.03
C ALA A 617 16.03 -30.74 -2.20
N ARG A 618 14.70 -30.81 -1.95
CA ARG A 618 13.80 -29.65 -1.97
C ARG A 618 14.18 -28.62 -0.90
N ILE A 619 14.36 -29.06 0.34
CA ILE A 619 14.77 -28.19 1.46
C ILE A 619 16.12 -27.53 1.12
N GLY A 620 17.06 -28.28 0.55
CA GLY A 620 18.34 -27.76 0.08
C GLY A 620 18.24 -26.64 -0.97
N LYS A 621 17.15 -26.57 -1.75
CA LYS A 621 16.89 -25.49 -2.72
C LYS A 621 16.28 -24.23 -2.08
N LEU A 622 15.70 -24.35 -0.87
CA LEU A 622 15.10 -23.21 -0.16
C LEU A 622 16.14 -22.31 0.52
N LYS A 623 17.33 -22.83 0.82
CA LYS A 623 18.40 -22.10 1.52
C LYS A 623 18.75 -20.76 0.86
N TRP A 624 19.10 -19.78 1.69
CA TRP A 624 19.54 -18.46 1.25
C TRP A 624 20.42 -17.73 2.28
N LEU A 625 20.31 -18.04 3.57
CA LEU A 625 20.90 -17.26 4.66
C LEU A 625 22.42 -17.10 4.53
N ARG A 626 23.13 -18.22 4.35
CA ARG A 626 24.59 -18.23 4.27
C ARG A 626 25.13 -17.39 3.12
N GLU A 627 24.48 -17.43 1.96
CA GLU A 627 24.86 -16.62 0.80
C GLU A 627 24.76 -15.11 1.10
N LEU A 628 23.74 -14.69 1.87
CA LEU A 628 23.58 -13.28 2.24
C LEU A 628 24.53 -12.83 3.35
N ILE A 629 24.91 -13.72 4.28
CA ILE A 629 25.96 -13.47 5.27
C ILE A 629 27.31 -13.28 4.55
N GLU A 630 27.68 -14.20 3.65
CA GLU A 630 28.93 -14.12 2.88
C GLU A 630 29.00 -12.87 1.99
N LYS A 631 27.84 -12.38 1.51
CA LYS A 631 27.71 -11.13 0.76
C LYS A 631 27.61 -9.87 1.63
N GLY A 632 27.66 -9.99 2.96
CA GLY A 632 27.61 -8.87 3.90
C GLY A 632 26.26 -8.15 3.99
N CYS A 633 25.16 -8.79 3.54
CA CYS A 633 23.81 -8.23 3.61
C CYS A 633 23.20 -8.37 5.02
N ILE A 634 23.63 -9.38 5.77
CA ILE A 634 23.21 -9.68 7.14
C ILE A 634 24.47 -9.84 7.98
N ALA A 635 24.49 -9.22 9.16
CA ALA A 635 25.53 -9.43 10.16
C ALA A 635 25.08 -10.53 11.12
N GLY A 636 25.87 -11.56 11.37
CA GLY A 636 25.51 -12.61 12.34
C GLY A 636 26.11 -13.99 12.04
N ASP A 637 25.80 -14.95 12.91
CA ASP A 637 26.09 -16.36 12.74
C ASP A 637 24.82 -17.15 12.32
N GLU A 638 24.86 -18.47 12.45
CA GLU A 638 23.75 -19.39 12.13
C GLU A 638 22.55 -19.31 13.10
N LYS A 639 22.75 -18.79 14.32
CA LYS A 639 21.73 -18.68 15.38
C LYS A 639 21.23 -17.24 15.51
N VAL A 640 19.94 -17.08 15.30
CA VAL A 640 19.27 -15.79 15.37
C VAL A 640 18.15 -15.83 16.40
N TRP A 641 17.74 -14.65 16.88
CA TRP A 641 16.56 -14.51 17.70
C TRP A 641 15.33 -14.44 16.81
N HIS A 642 14.45 -15.42 16.91
CA HIS A 642 13.19 -15.49 16.20
C HIS A 642 12.08 -14.81 17.01
N ILE A 643 11.24 -14.05 16.33
CA ILE A 643 10.14 -13.29 16.91
C ILE A 643 8.88 -13.67 16.14
N HIS A 644 7.83 -14.07 16.86
CA HIS A 644 6.55 -14.33 16.20
C HIS A 644 6.04 -13.04 15.49
N PRO A 645 5.79 -13.06 14.17
CA PRO A 645 5.45 -11.85 13.41
C PRO A 645 4.15 -11.18 13.88
N VAL A 646 3.11 -11.98 14.17
CA VAL A 646 1.84 -11.45 14.71
C VAL A 646 1.97 -10.95 16.16
N GLY A 647 2.80 -11.57 17.00
CA GLY A 647 3.09 -11.07 18.34
C GLY A 647 3.78 -9.71 18.31
N LEU A 648 4.76 -9.55 17.42
CA LEU A 648 5.42 -8.26 17.19
C LEU A 648 4.44 -7.20 16.66
N LEU A 649 3.63 -7.54 15.66
CA LEU A 649 2.59 -6.65 15.14
C LEU A 649 1.55 -6.30 16.20
N GLY A 650 1.07 -7.26 16.99
CA GLY A 650 0.14 -7.00 18.09
C GLY A 650 0.71 -6.07 19.16
N ASN A 651 2.04 -6.07 19.34
CA ASN A 651 2.73 -5.18 20.27
C ASN A 651 2.90 -3.76 19.70
N PHE A 652 3.30 -3.61 18.44
CA PHE A 652 3.67 -2.31 17.87
C PHE A 652 2.69 -1.68 16.87
N ALA A 653 1.88 -2.50 16.19
CA ALA A 653 0.87 -1.99 15.27
C ALA A 653 -0.30 -1.41 16.07
N SER A 654 -0.25 -0.09 16.27
CA SER A 654 -1.40 0.68 16.68
C SER A 654 -2.25 0.97 15.45
N GLY A 655 -3.51 0.51 15.45
CA GLY A 655 -4.49 0.95 14.47
C GLY A 655 -4.66 2.47 14.53
N CYS A 656 -5.03 3.07 13.41
CA CYS A 656 -5.21 4.52 13.39
C CYS A 656 -6.35 4.91 14.35
N PRO A 657 -6.12 5.80 15.33
CA PRO A 657 -7.19 6.23 16.22
C PRO A 657 -8.37 6.77 15.42
N GLU A 658 -9.60 6.50 15.86
CA GLU A 658 -10.79 6.87 15.07
C GLU A 658 -10.85 8.38 14.78
N LYS A 659 -10.41 9.21 15.74
CA LYS A 659 -10.28 10.67 15.58
C LYS A 659 -9.30 11.10 14.48
N CYS A 660 -8.38 10.23 14.10
CA CYS A 660 -7.37 10.46 13.07
C CYS A 660 -7.81 9.90 11.72
N LYS A 661 -8.79 8.99 11.66
CA LYS A 661 -9.27 8.49 10.37
C LYS A 661 -10.02 9.59 9.63
N ALA A 662 -9.81 9.66 8.32
CA ALA A 662 -10.46 10.65 7.47
C ALA A 662 -10.94 10.02 6.17
N THR A 663 -12.23 10.19 5.85
CA THR A 663 -12.72 10.04 4.48
C THR A 663 -12.13 11.17 3.65
N VAL A 664 -11.57 10.87 2.48
CA VAL A 664 -10.84 11.86 1.67
C VAL A 664 -11.38 12.02 0.25
N HIS A 665 -11.11 13.18 -0.33
CA HIS A 665 -11.10 13.42 -1.76
C HIS A 665 -9.66 13.48 -2.27
N GLU A 666 -9.36 12.73 -3.35
CA GLU A 666 -8.04 12.73 -3.98
C GLU A 666 -8.00 13.72 -5.14
N LEU A 667 -6.99 14.59 -5.15
CA LEU A 667 -6.72 15.59 -6.19
C LEU A 667 -5.34 15.32 -6.78
N GLN A 668 -5.27 14.96 -8.06
CA GLN A 668 -3.99 14.65 -8.73
C GLN A 668 -3.16 15.94 -8.97
N THR A 669 -1.88 15.90 -8.59
CA THR A 669 -0.92 17.01 -8.78
C THR A 669 0.40 16.51 -9.39
N THR A 670 1.29 17.43 -9.78
CA THR A 670 2.60 17.08 -10.37
C THR A 670 3.55 16.33 -9.44
N VAL A 671 3.39 16.46 -8.12
CA VAL A 671 4.24 15.81 -7.11
C VAL A 671 3.57 14.59 -6.45
N GLY A 672 2.36 14.24 -6.88
CA GLY A 672 1.62 13.09 -6.35
C GLY A 672 0.15 13.40 -6.06
N LYS A 673 -0.49 12.50 -5.30
CA LYS A 673 -1.88 12.66 -4.86
C LYS A 673 -1.94 13.64 -3.69
N TYR A 674 -2.68 14.74 -3.86
CA TYR A 674 -3.05 15.65 -2.77
C TYR A 674 -4.40 15.19 -2.20
N VAL A 675 -4.47 14.93 -0.89
CA VAL A 675 -5.66 14.35 -0.26
C VAL A 675 -6.26 15.32 0.75
N VAL A 676 -7.56 15.59 0.61
CA VAL A 676 -8.29 16.51 1.50
C VAL A 676 -9.37 15.73 2.21
N SER A 677 -9.48 15.87 3.54
CA SER A 677 -10.58 15.21 4.24
C SER A 677 -11.92 15.78 3.81
N LYS A 678 -12.95 14.94 3.80
CA LYS A 678 -14.33 15.34 3.54
C LYS A 678 -14.76 16.47 4.49
N LYS A 679 -14.41 16.36 5.77
CA LYS A 679 -14.61 17.39 6.79
C LYS A 679 -14.05 18.76 6.38
N LEU A 680 -12.79 18.82 5.95
CA LEU A 680 -12.18 20.09 5.54
C LEU A 680 -12.66 20.55 4.16
N PHE A 681 -13.00 19.63 3.27
CA PHE A 681 -13.60 19.96 1.99
C PHE A 681 -14.97 20.61 2.19
N GLU A 682 -15.82 20.03 3.03
CA GLU A 682 -17.13 20.59 3.42
C GLU A 682 -16.98 21.94 4.10
N PHE A 683 -16.00 22.12 5.00
CA PHE A 683 -15.68 23.42 5.57
C PHE A 683 -15.35 24.48 4.50
N ILE A 684 -14.63 24.12 3.43
CA ILE A 684 -14.38 25.03 2.30
C ILE A 684 -15.67 25.34 1.55
N LEU A 685 -16.50 24.33 1.28
CA LEU A 685 -17.76 24.48 0.54
C LEU A 685 -18.81 25.32 1.31
N GLU A 686 -18.86 25.20 2.64
CA GLU A 686 -19.72 26.02 3.51
C GLU A 686 -19.42 27.51 3.37
N ILE A 687 -18.15 27.86 3.17
CA ILE A 687 -17.72 29.26 2.97
C ILE A 687 -18.16 29.77 1.59
N GLU A 688 -18.12 28.94 0.56
CA GLU A 688 -18.48 29.31 -0.82
C GLU A 688 -20.00 29.32 -1.05
N ALA A 689 -20.76 28.57 -0.25
CA ALA A 689 -22.21 28.40 -0.28
C ALA A 689 -22.77 27.86 -1.60
N TYR A 690 -23.50 26.73 -1.53
CA TYR A 690 -24.17 26.15 -2.70
C TYR A 690 -25.30 27.03 -3.22
N ARG A 691 -25.33 27.23 -4.54
CA ARG A 691 -26.46 27.82 -5.28
C ARG A 691 -26.86 26.89 -6.42
N GLU A 692 -28.13 26.52 -6.45
CA GLU A 692 -28.69 25.64 -7.48
C GLU A 692 -28.72 26.31 -8.86
N HIS A 693 -28.97 27.62 -8.90
CA HIS A 693 -29.05 28.41 -10.14
C HIS A 693 -27.87 29.39 -10.24
N PRO A 694 -27.47 29.76 -11.47
CA PRO A 694 -26.48 30.81 -11.69
C PRO A 694 -26.86 32.11 -11.00
N TYR A 695 -25.86 32.79 -10.43
CA TYR A 695 -26.03 34.04 -9.70
C TYR A 695 -24.90 35.03 -10.01
N ALA A 696 -25.13 36.32 -9.78
CA ALA A 696 -24.12 37.36 -9.90
C ALA A 696 -24.02 38.13 -8.58
N LEU A 697 -22.80 38.35 -8.09
CA LEU A 697 -22.57 39.09 -6.85
C LEU A 697 -22.71 40.61 -7.07
N SER A 698 -22.93 41.36 -5.99
CA SER A 698 -23.06 42.81 -6.03
C SER A 698 -21.72 43.55 -6.19
N ASP A 699 -20.60 42.84 -6.22
CA ASP A 699 -19.29 43.43 -6.43
C ASP A 699 -19.00 43.74 -7.93
N ASN A 700 -17.88 44.40 -8.20
CA ASN A 700 -17.51 44.84 -9.56
C ASN A 700 -16.57 43.88 -10.31
N ASN A 701 -16.09 42.82 -9.66
CA ASN A 701 -15.02 41.96 -10.19
C ASN A 701 -15.50 40.54 -10.53
N SER A 702 -16.57 40.08 -9.89
CA SER A 702 -17.14 38.75 -10.07
C SER A 702 -18.02 38.68 -11.32
N GLY A 703 -17.96 37.55 -11.99
CA GLY A 703 -18.87 37.23 -13.09
C GLY A 703 -20.11 36.44 -12.65
N VAL A 704 -20.83 35.90 -13.64
CA VAL A 704 -21.89 34.92 -13.37
C VAL A 704 -21.25 33.66 -12.79
N THR A 705 -21.75 33.23 -11.65
CA THR A 705 -21.17 32.16 -10.83
C THR A 705 -22.17 31.01 -10.69
N ILE A 706 -21.66 29.77 -10.71
CA ILE A 706 -22.48 28.54 -10.59
C ILE A 706 -21.97 27.62 -9.46
N GLY A 707 -22.89 26.86 -8.85
CA GLY A 707 -22.57 25.85 -7.84
C GLY A 707 -21.86 26.43 -6.62
N TYR A 708 -20.70 25.88 -6.27
CA TYR A 708 -19.80 26.34 -5.20
C TYR A 708 -18.75 27.31 -5.73
N GLY A 709 -19.18 28.46 -6.26
CA GLY A 709 -18.27 29.56 -6.60
C GLY A 709 -17.53 29.45 -7.94
N TYR A 710 -18.03 28.69 -8.93
CA TYR A 710 -17.42 28.65 -10.27
C TYR A 710 -17.77 29.91 -11.07
N ASP A 711 -16.88 30.90 -11.05
CA ASP A 711 -17.05 32.18 -11.75
C ASP A 711 -16.71 32.07 -13.24
N LEU A 712 -17.75 32.11 -14.10
CA LEU A 712 -17.66 32.05 -15.56
C LEU A 712 -16.97 33.29 -16.16
N GLY A 713 -17.02 34.43 -15.47
CA GLY A 713 -16.34 35.66 -15.89
C GLY A 713 -14.81 35.55 -15.90
N GLN A 714 -14.27 34.49 -15.28
CA GLN A 714 -12.83 34.22 -15.20
C GLN A 714 -12.36 33.01 -16.02
N GLN A 715 -13.28 32.34 -16.73
CA GLN A 715 -12.96 31.13 -17.49
C GLN A 715 -12.78 31.42 -18.99
N THR A 716 -12.23 30.43 -19.70
CA THR A 716 -12.18 30.39 -21.17
C THR A 716 -13.25 29.46 -21.71
N ALA A 717 -13.60 29.57 -23.00
CA ALA A 717 -14.54 28.65 -23.64
C ALA A 717 -14.07 27.19 -23.51
N THR A 718 -12.78 26.93 -23.72
CA THR A 718 -12.18 25.61 -23.60
C THR A 718 -12.26 25.04 -22.18
N SER A 719 -12.03 25.86 -21.15
CA SER A 719 -12.14 25.38 -19.76
C SER A 719 -13.58 25.11 -19.38
N VAL A 720 -14.54 25.92 -19.84
CA VAL A 720 -15.96 25.67 -19.61
C VAL A 720 -16.41 24.38 -20.29
N ASP A 721 -15.98 24.09 -21.52
CA ASP A 721 -16.27 22.81 -22.16
C ASP A 721 -15.77 21.63 -21.33
N ASN A 722 -14.50 21.66 -20.95
CA ASN A 722 -13.88 20.54 -20.24
C ASN A 722 -14.42 20.38 -18.81
N ASP A 723 -14.67 21.49 -18.09
CA ASP A 723 -15.06 21.46 -16.68
C ASP A 723 -16.54 21.11 -16.51
N LEU A 724 -17.40 21.47 -17.48
CA LEU A 724 -18.84 21.27 -17.41
C LEU A 724 -19.33 20.02 -18.15
N GLU A 725 -18.48 19.39 -18.96
CA GLU A 725 -18.79 18.15 -19.68
C GLU A 725 -19.31 17.06 -18.73
N GLY A 726 -20.49 16.52 -19.04
CA GLY A 726 -21.16 15.48 -18.23
C GLY A 726 -21.80 15.98 -16.93
N LEU A 727 -21.70 17.27 -16.61
CA LEU A 727 -22.41 17.91 -15.50
C LEU A 727 -23.67 18.66 -15.96
N TYR A 728 -23.62 19.19 -17.18
CA TYR A 728 -24.69 19.89 -17.87
C TYR A 728 -24.87 19.34 -19.30
N THR A 729 -26.02 19.62 -19.92
CA THR A 729 -26.26 19.33 -21.33
C THR A 729 -25.45 20.26 -22.25
N ALA A 730 -25.23 19.86 -23.50
CA ALA A 730 -24.48 20.66 -24.46
C ALA A 730 -25.12 22.05 -24.72
N ASP A 731 -26.45 22.13 -24.69
CA ASP A 731 -27.20 23.37 -24.89
C ASP A 731 -27.08 24.31 -23.68
N GLU A 732 -27.10 23.76 -22.46
CA GLU A 732 -26.86 24.52 -21.23
C GLU A 732 -25.42 25.05 -21.18
N ILE A 733 -24.42 24.23 -21.53
CA ILE A 733 -23.02 24.67 -21.61
C ILE A 733 -22.89 25.81 -22.62
N THR A 734 -23.54 25.68 -23.79
CA THR A 734 -23.55 26.73 -24.81
C THR A 734 -24.17 28.02 -24.29
N SER A 735 -25.24 27.93 -23.52
CA SER A 735 -25.91 29.09 -22.89
C SER A 735 -25.04 29.75 -21.81
N LEU A 736 -24.40 28.95 -20.95
CA LEU A 736 -23.48 29.41 -19.91
C LEU A 736 -22.23 30.09 -20.49
N LYS A 737 -21.73 29.63 -21.64
CA LYS A 737 -20.61 30.28 -22.34
C LYS A 737 -20.91 31.72 -22.74
N GLY A 738 -22.18 32.09 -22.93
CA GLY A 738 -22.54 33.48 -23.18
C GLY A 738 -22.22 34.42 -22.00
N ALA A 739 -22.02 33.89 -20.79
CA ALA A 739 -21.60 34.66 -19.62
C ALA A 739 -20.08 34.90 -19.54
N LEU A 740 -19.28 34.27 -20.41
CA LEU A 740 -17.81 34.37 -20.38
C LEU A 740 -17.34 35.82 -20.50
N GLY A 741 -16.38 36.19 -19.65
CA GLY A 741 -15.77 37.52 -19.61
C GLY A 741 -16.64 38.64 -19.03
N LYS A 742 -17.94 38.40 -18.75
CA LYS A 742 -18.83 39.39 -18.13
C LYS A 742 -18.56 39.48 -16.64
N LYS A 743 -18.45 40.71 -16.11
CA LYS A 743 -18.13 41.01 -14.71
C LYS A 743 -18.95 42.19 -14.21
N GLY A 744 -19.16 42.27 -12.90
CA GLY A 744 -19.85 43.40 -12.28
C GLY A 744 -21.26 43.59 -12.85
N GLN A 745 -21.56 44.78 -13.37
CA GLN A 745 -22.90 45.10 -13.88
C GLN A 745 -23.28 44.22 -15.08
N ASP A 746 -22.35 43.97 -16.01
CA ASP A 746 -22.62 43.12 -17.18
C ASP A 746 -23.00 41.69 -16.79
N ALA A 747 -22.43 41.17 -15.70
CA ALA A 747 -22.80 39.85 -15.17
C ALA A 747 -24.19 39.87 -14.53
N ARG A 748 -24.54 40.94 -13.80
CA ARG A 748 -25.89 41.09 -13.21
C ARG A 748 -26.97 41.26 -14.27
N ASP A 749 -26.69 41.98 -15.34
CA ASP A 749 -27.63 42.15 -16.44
C ASP A 749 -27.80 40.83 -17.23
N TYR A 750 -26.74 40.02 -17.33
CA TYR A 750 -26.76 38.78 -18.09
C TYR A 750 -27.34 37.58 -17.31
N VAL A 751 -27.26 37.55 -15.98
CA VAL A 751 -27.58 36.35 -15.17
C VAL A 751 -28.98 35.80 -15.42
N HIS A 752 -29.95 36.67 -15.74
CA HIS A 752 -31.33 36.30 -16.07
C HIS A 752 -31.45 35.41 -17.31
N ASN A 753 -30.48 35.45 -18.23
CA ASN A 753 -30.48 34.61 -19.44
C ASN A 753 -30.13 33.15 -19.15
N VAL A 754 -29.54 32.87 -17.99
CA VAL A 754 -29.09 31.52 -17.60
C VAL A 754 -29.74 31.05 -16.29
N SER A 755 -30.67 31.82 -15.73
CA SER A 755 -31.26 31.52 -14.42
C SER A 755 -32.16 30.28 -14.39
N SER A 756 -32.62 29.79 -15.54
CA SER A 756 -33.38 28.55 -15.66
C SER A 756 -32.50 27.29 -15.54
N ILE A 757 -31.19 27.43 -15.75
CA ILE A 757 -30.25 26.31 -15.67
C ILE A 757 -30.07 25.98 -14.18
N SER A 758 -30.15 24.70 -13.83
CA SER A 758 -29.92 24.22 -12.48
C SER A 758 -28.78 23.22 -12.43
N ILE A 759 -28.12 23.11 -11.28
CA ILE A 759 -27.14 22.06 -11.00
C ILE A 759 -27.51 21.38 -9.70
N SER A 760 -27.50 20.05 -9.68
CA SER A 760 -27.72 19.31 -8.43
C SER A 760 -26.53 19.48 -7.48
N LYS A 761 -26.73 19.29 -6.18
CA LYS A 761 -25.62 19.29 -5.19
C LYS A 761 -24.51 18.31 -5.56
N ASP A 762 -24.85 17.13 -6.07
CA ASP A 762 -23.88 16.11 -6.48
C ASP A 762 -23.03 16.57 -7.67
N ASN A 763 -23.65 17.18 -8.68
CA ASN A 763 -22.92 17.72 -9.82
C ASN A 763 -22.11 18.98 -9.43
N ALA A 764 -22.63 19.80 -8.52
CA ALA A 764 -21.89 20.94 -7.97
C ALA A 764 -20.66 20.50 -7.17
N LEU A 765 -20.76 19.38 -6.44
CA LEU A 765 -19.63 18.77 -5.74
C LEU A 765 -18.56 18.26 -6.73
N LYS A 766 -18.98 17.60 -7.83
CA LYS A 766 -18.06 17.19 -8.91
C LYS A 766 -17.35 18.38 -9.53
N LEU A 767 -18.08 19.46 -9.84
CA LEU A 767 -17.51 20.70 -10.36
C LEU A 767 -16.52 21.31 -9.35
N ALA A 768 -16.85 21.32 -8.06
CA ALA A 768 -15.95 21.78 -7.03
C ALA A 768 -14.64 20.95 -7.00
N LEU A 769 -14.71 19.62 -7.09
CA LEU A 769 -13.50 18.79 -7.15
C LEU A 769 -12.61 19.13 -8.36
N ILE A 770 -13.21 19.35 -9.54
CA ILE A 770 -12.50 19.78 -10.76
C ILE A 770 -11.80 21.13 -10.51
N MET A 771 -12.49 22.10 -9.93
CA MET A 771 -11.93 23.41 -9.60
C MET A 771 -10.78 23.32 -8.60
N LYS A 772 -11.03 22.63 -7.48
CA LYS A 772 -10.13 22.59 -6.32
C LYS A 772 -8.85 21.83 -6.65
N LYS A 773 -8.85 20.96 -7.66
CA LYS A 773 -7.63 20.36 -8.23
C LYS A 773 -6.61 21.42 -8.68
N ARG A 774 -7.05 22.52 -9.31
CA ARG A 774 -6.15 23.62 -9.73
C ARG A 774 -5.49 24.30 -8.52
N TYR A 775 -6.25 24.53 -7.46
CA TYR A 775 -5.73 25.10 -6.22
C TYR A 775 -4.81 24.12 -5.48
N ALA A 776 -5.10 22.82 -5.47
CA ALA A 776 -4.20 21.81 -4.93
C ALA A 776 -2.85 21.81 -5.67
N GLN A 777 -2.86 21.97 -7.00
CA GLN A 777 -1.63 22.18 -7.77
C GLN A 777 -0.86 23.43 -7.28
N GLN A 778 -1.56 24.56 -7.12
CA GLN A 778 -0.97 25.78 -6.60
C GLN A 778 -0.40 25.63 -5.18
N VAL A 779 -1.01 24.80 -4.33
CA VAL A 779 -0.46 24.47 -3.01
C VAL A 779 0.89 23.77 -3.17
N VAL A 780 0.96 22.70 -3.96
CA VAL A 780 2.19 21.90 -4.08
C VAL A 780 3.30 22.60 -4.86
N ASP A 781 2.96 23.57 -5.72
CA ASP A 781 3.95 24.41 -6.39
C ASP A 781 4.76 25.24 -5.39
N VAL A 782 4.21 25.50 -4.21
CA VAL A 782 4.84 26.32 -3.16
C VAL A 782 5.24 25.51 -1.93
N TYR A 783 4.42 24.53 -1.57
CA TYR A 783 4.58 23.64 -0.41
C TYR A 783 4.50 22.17 -0.86
N PRO A 784 5.46 21.66 -1.66
CA PRO A 784 5.39 20.29 -2.17
C PRO A 784 5.33 19.24 -1.06
N GLN A 785 5.90 19.52 0.12
CA GLN A 785 5.86 18.66 1.30
C GLN A 785 4.45 18.48 1.89
N ALA A 786 3.48 19.33 1.53
CA ALA A 786 2.13 19.28 2.07
C ALA A 786 1.42 17.94 1.82
N ILE A 787 1.75 17.24 0.72
CA ILE A 787 1.19 15.92 0.39
C ILE A 787 1.46 14.84 1.45
N ASN A 788 2.47 15.06 2.31
CA ASN A 788 2.87 14.12 3.36
C ASN A 788 2.10 14.34 4.68
N LEU A 789 1.31 15.41 4.78
CA LEU A 789 0.56 15.73 6.00
C LEU A 789 -0.80 15.01 6.05
N HIS A 790 -1.40 15.01 7.24
CA HIS A 790 -2.78 14.54 7.43
C HIS A 790 -3.77 15.28 6.50
N PRO A 791 -4.85 14.62 5.99
CA PRO A 791 -5.80 15.23 5.06
C PRO A 791 -6.48 16.51 5.59
N ASP A 792 -6.70 16.64 6.90
CA ASP A 792 -7.17 17.89 7.52
C ASP A 792 -6.13 19.02 7.40
N CYS A 793 -4.83 18.74 7.60
CA CYS A 793 -3.77 19.73 7.39
C CYS A 793 -3.70 20.17 5.93
N GLN A 794 -3.79 19.21 4.99
CA GLN A 794 -3.85 19.48 3.56
C GLN A 794 -5.09 20.32 3.19
N GLY A 795 -6.24 20.04 3.80
CA GLY A 795 -7.45 20.83 3.63
C GLY A 795 -7.31 22.28 4.10
N ALA A 796 -6.67 22.50 5.26
CA ALA A 796 -6.40 23.83 5.78
C ALA A 796 -5.46 24.65 4.86
N LEU A 797 -4.41 24.03 4.31
CA LEU A 797 -3.51 24.67 3.33
C LEU A 797 -4.21 24.94 2.00
N LEU A 798 -5.04 24.02 1.53
CA LEU A 798 -5.86 24.23 0.33
C LEU A 798 -6.79 25.42 0.52
N SER A 799 -7.49 25.48 1.67
CA SER A 799 -8.37 26.59 2.02
C SER A 799 -7.62 27.93 2.06
N LEU A 800 -6.39 27.93 2.60
CA LEU A 800 -5.52 29.11 2.57
C LEU A 800 -5.20 29.58 1.16
N VAL A 801 -4.76 28.67 0.29
CA VAL A 801 -4.38 28.99 -1.10
C VAL A 801 -5.60 29.39 -1.93
N ILE A 802 -6.79 28.83 -1.68
CA ILE A 802 -8.03 29.31 -2.29
C ILE A 802 -8.29 30.78 -1.93
N ASN A 803 -8.10 31.15 -0.66
CA ASN A 803 -8.35 32.52 -0.20
C ASN A 803 -7.25 33.52 -0.62
N ARG A 804 -5.99 33.08 -0.60
CA ARG A 804 -4.82 33.97 -0.75
C ARG A 804 -4.13 33.82 -2.10
N GLY A 805 -4.27 32.71 -2.80
CA GLY A 805 -3.38 32.31 -3.90
C GLY A 805 -2.00 31.87 -3.40
N ASN A 806 -1.11 31.52 -4.33
CA ASN A 806 0.20 30.91 -4.04
C ASN A 806 1.39 31.88 -4.04
N ALA A 807 1.16 33.19 -4.18
CA ALA A 807 2.25 34.17 -4.14
C ALA A 807 2.83 34.32 -2.72
N LEU A 808 4.17 34.20 -2.60
CA LEU A 808 4.93 34.38 -1.36
C LEU A 808 5.39 35.82 -1.10
N SER A 809 5.26 36.70 -2.09
CA SER A 809 5.64 38.11 -2.00
C SER A 809 4.70 38.99 -2.83
N GLY A 810 4.83 40.30 -2.68
CA GLY A 810 4.10 41.31 -3.44
C GLY A 810 5.03 42.21 -4.24
N THR A 811 4.49 42.90 -5.24
CA THR A 811 5.25 43.84 -6.10
C THR A 811 5.70 45.12 -5.38
N THR A 812 5.32 45.30 -4.11
CA THR A 812 5.70 46.43 -3.27
C THR A 812 5.98 45.94 -1.84
N PRO A 813 6.77 46.66 -1.02
CA PRO A 813 7.04 46.28 0.36
C PRO A 813 5.76 46.05 1.19
N ALA A 814 4.78 46.95 1.07
CA ALA A 814 3.49 46.81 1.76
C ALA A 814 2.69 45.57 1.30
N LYS A 815 2.79 45.17 0.02
CA LYS A 815 2.15 43.93 -0.46
C LYS A 815 2.94 42.68 -0.05
N ALA A 816 4.26 42.77 0.07
CA ALA A 816 5.11 41.69 0.59
C ALA A 816 4.82 41.43 2.07
N GLU A 817 4.60 42.47 2.87
CA GLU A 817 4.23 42.34 4.29
C GLU A 817 2.91 41.58 4.49
N LYS A 818 1.94 41.73 3.57
CA LYS A 818 0.68 40.97 3.56
C LYS A 818 0.83 39.49 3.16
N ARG A 819 2.05 39.06 2.77
CA ARG A 819 2.40 37.68 2.40
C ARG A 819 3.38 37.04 3.37
N LEU A 820 3.74 37.73 4.46
CA LEU A 820 4.74 37.29 5.42
C LEU A 820 4.48 35.86 5.92
N GLU A 821 3.26 35.56 6.36
CA GLU A 821 2.93 34.27 6.95
C GLU A 821 2.89 33.15 5.90
N MET A 822 2.55 33.45 4.63
CA MET A 822 2.69 32.49 3.52
C MET A 822 4.16 32.12 3.31
N LYS A 823 5.04 33.12 3.30
CA LYS A 823 6.49 32.92 3.21
C LYS A 823 7.02 32.11 4.40
N GLN A 824 6.58 32.44 5.61
CA GLN A 824 6.97 31.72 6.82
C GLN A 824 6.51 30.25 6.81
N ILE A 825 5.31 29.95 6.29
CA ILE A 825 4.87 28.55 6.12
C ILE A 825 5.84 27.80 5.19
N LYS A 826 6.33 28.43 4.12
CA LYS A 826 7.36 27.82 3.25
C LYS A 826 8.65 27.58 4.03
N GLU A 827 9.12 28.58 4.78
CA GLU A 827 10.33 28.49 5.59
C GLU A 827 10.20 27.40 6.67
N ASP A 828 9.03 27.26 7.29
CA ASP A 828 8.71 26.23 8.27
C ASP A 828 8.75 24.83 7.62
N PHE A 829 8.20 24.66 6.40
CA PHE A 829 8.32 23.41 5.64
C PHE A 829 9.76 23.08 5.22
N ASP A 830 10.51 24.07 4.73
CA ASP A 830 11.90 23.90 4.32
C ASP A 830 12.81 23.54 5.51
N ALA A 831 12.44 24.00 6.72
CA ALA A 831 13.09 23.64 7.98
C ALA A 831 12.58 22.31 8.59
N GLY A 832 11.60 21.66 7.98
CA GLY A 832 11.00 20.42 8.51
C GLY A 832 10.17 20.62 9.78
N LYS A 833 9.57 21.79 9.98
CA LYS A 833 8.84 22.20 11.19
C LYS A 833 7.36 22.54 10.94
N PRO A 834 6.55 21.60 10.42
CA PRO A 834 5.13 21.86 10.14
C PRO A 834 4.31 22.20 11.41
N GLU A 835 4.80 21.88 12.61
CA GLU A 835 4.19 22.22 13.89
C GLU A 835 4.08 23.73 14.16
N LEU A 836 4.84 24.56 13.44
CA LEU A 836 4.76 26.02 13.56
C LEU A 836 3.63 26.64 12.73
N ILE A 837 3.09 25.92 11.74
CA ILE A 837 2.09 26.43 10.79
C ILE A 837 0.80 26.93 11.45
N PRO A 838 0.22 26.27 12.49
CA PRO A 838 -0.93 26.80 13.22
C PRO A 838 -0.70 28.22 13.77
N SER A 839 0.53 28.52 14.24
CA SER A 839 0.86 29.86 14.72
C SER A 839 0.87 30.89 13.58
N ARG A 840 1.29 30.50 12.37
CA ARG A 840 1.26 31.35 11.17
C ARG A 840 -0.16 31.68 10.75
N PHE A 841 -1.06 30.69 10.82
CA PHE A 841 -2.49 30.92 10.60
C PHE A 841 -3.08 31.94 11.57
N ARG A 842 -2.79 31.79 12.87
CA ARG A 842 -3.27 32.70 13.91
C ARG A 842 -2.67 34.11 13.76
N SER A 843 -1.38 34.21 13.46
CA SER A 843 -0.70 35.51 13.25
C SER A 843 -1.27 36.27 12.03
N MET A 844 -1.65 35.55 10.98
CA MET A 844 -2.23 36.13 9.77
C MET A 844 -3.56 36.89 10.03
N LYS A 845 -4.23 36.64 11.16
CA LYS A 845 -5.46 37.37 11.56
C LYS A 845 -5.26 38.88 11.65
N ARG A 846 -4.04 39.36 11.91
CA ARG A 846 -3.68 40.80 11.94
C ARG A 846 -4.07 41.56 10.67
N LEU A 847 -4.22 40.86 9.55
CA LEU A 847 -4.62 41.45 8.27
C LEU A 847 -6.09 41.91 8.24
N TRP A 848 -6.91 41.41 9.17
CA TRP A 848 -8.37 41.58 9.14
C TRP A 848 -8.99 41.96 10.49
N GLU A 849 -8.27 41.81 11.59
CA GLU A 849 -8.79 42.02 12.95
C GLU A 849 -9.36 43.42 13.21
N ASN A 850 -8.86 44.43 12.48
CA ASN A 850 -9.30 45.83 12.62
C ASN A 850 -10.43 46.23 11.64
N ASN A 851 -11.04 45.26 10.94
CA ASN A 851 -12.12 45.52 9.99
C ASN A 851 -13.29 44.54 10.17
N SER A 852 -14.42 45.05 10.65
CA SER A 852 -15.64 44.28 10.92
C SER A 852 -16.22 43.58 9.69
N SER A 853 -16.04 44.16 8.49
CA SER A 853 -16.46 43.55 7.21
C SER A 853 -15.64 42.31 6.81
N THR A 854 -14.50 42.07 7.48
CA THR A 854 -13.63 40.90 7.25
C THR A 854 -13.55 39.96 8.45
N SER A 855 -14.42 40.13 9.45
CA SER A 855 -14.49 39.28 10.65
C SER A 855 -14.58 37.77 10.32
N GLY A 856 -15.31 37.40 9.27
CA GLY A 856 -15.39 36.00 8.80
C GLY A 856 -14.03 35.40 8.41
N LEU A 857 -13.08 36.21 7.92
CA LEU A 857 -11.72 35.75 7.61
C LEU A 857 -10.90 35.45 8.87
N VAL A 858 -11.08 36.24 9.93
CA VAL A 858 -10.45 36.00 11.23
C VAL A 858 -10.93 34.67 11.80
N THR A 859 -12.24 34.42 11.78
CA THR A 859 -12.83 33.13 12.22
C THR A 859 -12.35 31.97 11.36
N ARG A 860 -12.28 32.16 10.03
CA ARG A 860 -11.78 31.15 9.09
C ARG A 860 -10.34 30.72 9.46
N ARG A 861 -9.42 31.69 9.59
CA ARG A 861 -8.01 31.44 9.96
C ARG A 861 -7.87 30.69 11.27
N GLU A 862 -8.68 31.01 12.29
CA GLU A 862 -8.65 30.30 13.56
C GLU A 862 -9.08 28.84 13.41
N LYS A 863 -10.19 28.58 12.69
CA LYS A 863 -10.66 27.21 12.45
C LYS A 863 -9.62 26.38 11.70
N GLU A 864 -8.96 26.93 10.69
CA GLU A 864 -7.89 26.20 9.98
C GLU A 864 -6.69 25.93 10.87
N ALA A 865 -6.32 26.87 11.75
CA ALA A 865 -5.25 26.63 12.74
C ALA A 865 -5.61 25.47 13.68
N VAL A 866 -6.85 25.43 14.19
CA VAL A 866 -7.34 24.37 15.07
C VAL A 866 -7.35 23.02 14.36
N PHE A 867 -7.93 22.95 13.15
CA PHE A 867 -7.95 21.70 12.37
C PHE A 867 -6.53 21.20 12.08
N PHE A 868 -5.62 22.10 11.72
CA PHE A 868 -4.22 21.74 11.47
C PHE A 868 -3.53 21.22 12.74
N GLU A 869 -3.72 21.89 13.88
CA GLU A 869 -3.11 21.54 15.16
C GLU A 869 -3.64 20.21 15.74
N GLU A 870 -4.94 19.94 15.60
CA GLU A 870 -5.53 18.65 15.95
C GLU A 870 -4.98 17.53 15.07
N ALA A 871 -4.93 17.76 13.76
CA ALA A 871 -4.49 16.79 12.78
C ALA A 871 -2.99 16.51 12.81
N LEU A 872 -2.17 17.46 13.25
CA LEU A 872 -0.74 17.23 13.48
C LEU A 872 -0.46 16.19 14.56
N LYS A 873 -1.42 15.94 15.46
CA LYS A 873 -1.32 14.89 16.48
C LYS A 873 -1.60 13.49 15.90
N CYS A 874 -1.95 13.41 14.63
CA CYS A 874 -2.25 12.17 13.91
C CYS A 874 -1.13 11.87 12.91
N ASN A 875 -0.46 10.73 13.07
CA ASN A 875 0.57 10.21 12.17
C ASN A 875 0.02 9.22 11.12
N CYS A 876 -1.28 8.94 11.19
CA CYS A 876 -2.05 8.07 10.32
C CYS A 876 -3.38 8.74 9.99
N TRP A 877 -4.05 8.30 8.92
CA TRP A 877 -5.41 8.77 8.59
C TRP A 877 -6.28 7.80 7.82
N LYS A 878 -5.71 6.67 7.40
CA LYS A 878 -6.38 5.65 6.60
C LYS A 878 -7.02 4.59 7.48
#